data_AF-A0A960XKW4-F1
#
_entry.id   AF-A0A960XKW4-F1
#
_cell.length_a   1.000
_cell.length_b   1.000
_cell.length_c   1.000
_cell.angle_alpha   90.00
_cell.angle_beta   90.00
_cell.angle_gamma   90.00
#
_symmetry.space_group_name_H-M   'P 1'
#
loop_
_entity.id
_entity.type
_entity.pdbx_description
1 polymer ?
#
loop_
_entity_poly.entity_id
_entity_poly.type
_entity_poly.pdbx_seq_one_letter_code
_entity_poly.pdbx_strand_id
1 'polypeptide(L)'
;MLKTTIEGAGASRQAPAFRPAGPSSMPRESLGRRVGLTALLLAVAMGPVGQADELIGESAPWRYFKGVTEASAPDPAAWRATAFDDSAWLTGPAPFFYELSSGYSGNTELADLPDHYVCVFLRRAFNLANVEEVETLILDVQSDDGCLVWLNGEEIARLDMPEGEPSFQTPATDAGDEPLIATITITNRVGLLLPGANVLAVQAANASLSGSSDFLFNATLNSTVDSTPPVMEEAVPPPETTVRELTFIEVIFSENVTGVEATDLLIDGMPATGLEVHSPRDYTFNFPEPGEGPVTIAWATGHGITDLSSKAYPFTGTGWGYILDKTVPVADVIISEFLADNEGGLRDGDGDREDWIELYNREPEAVELEGWYLTDDAEELTKWEFPAATIPAGGYLLVWASNKDPERPGGELHTNFKLSSGGEYLALVDPNGNAVSAFSPEYPVQRNDVSYGRDLVEPDIVGYFLTPTPGRANASSGSGFAPDPVFSLPAGLYVTNRLEIELSAPSGDLRYTLNGAAPTESGTPYTGPIEITQGTILKARVFQAGLMPSRVVAAGYSLVFDDLAGFSSNLPLLVVQPVTPSIPADSRVPVYVTAIEPFRGRTALLGTPSHTGMGSMEIRGQSSTGFPKKQYNLELNDAAGLDLEVPLLGLPAESDWVLNGPYTDKSLLNNFLAFELHEQMGHYAVRRRFVEVFIDQSRER
;
A
#
# COMPACT_ATOMS: atom_id res chain seq x y z
N MET A 1 -36.56 -17.75 3.53
CA MET A 1 -36.13 -16.48 4.16
C MET A 1 -35.50 -16.80 5.49
N LEU A 2 -34.25 -16.40 5.69
CA LEU A 2 -33.50 -16.59 6.92
C LEU A 2 -32.77 -15.29 7.26
N LYS A 3 -33.08 -14.69 8.41
CA LYS A 3 -32.24 -13.63 8.99
C LYS A 3 -30.94 -14.23 9.50
N THR A 4 -29.78 -13.78 9.06
CA THR A 4 -28.48 -14.39 9.42
C THR A 4 -27.41 -13.31 9.64
N THR A 5 -26.27 -13.69 10.19
CA THR A 5 -25.06 -12.87 10.22
C THR A 5 -24.12 -13.34 9.11
N ILE A 6 -23.43 -12.44 8.40
CA ILE A 6 -22.33 -12.78 7.47
C ILE A 6 -20.99 -12.39 8.10
N GLU A 7 -19.96 -13.24 8.00
CA GLU A 7 -18.60 -13.04 8.57
C GLU A 7 -17.52 -13.30 7.49
N GLY A 8 -16.43 -12.53 7.46
CA GLY A 8 -15.24 -12.75 6.59
C GLY A 8 -14.06 -13.35 7.38
N ALA A 9 -13.30 -14.27 6.79
CA ALA A 9 -12.25 -15.04 7.49
C ALA A 9 -10.84 -14.44 7.26
N GLY A 10 -10.22 -13.84 8.28
CA GLY A 10 -8.84 -13.34 8.19
C GLY A 10 -7.76 -14.37 8.57
N ALA A 11 -6.62 -14.36 7.88
CA ALA A 11 -5.45 -15.22 8.12
C ALA A 11 -4.61 -14.81 9.35
N SER A 12 -4.11 -15.78 10.13
CA SER A 12 -3.29 -15.57 11.34
C SER A 12 -1.81 -15.95 11.13
N ARG A 13 -0.86 -15.04 11.40
CA ARG A 13 0.60 -15.33 11.43
C ARG A 13 1.05 -15.80 12.84
N GLN A 14 1.83 -16.89 12.92
CA GLN A 14 2.52 -17.37 14.14
C GLN A 14 4.02 -17.06 14.07
N ALA A 15 4.62 -16.58 15.16
CA ALA A 15 6.07 -16.36 15.30
C ALA A 15 6.78 -17.54 16.01
N PRO A 16 8.04 -17.88 15.68
CA PRO A 16 8.80 -18.96 16.33
C PRO A 16 9.70 -18.45 17.47
N ALA A 17 9.91 -19.33 18.46
CA ALA A 17 10.71 -19.08 19.66
C ALA A 17 12.21 -19.44 19.48
N PHE A 18 13.11 -18.63 20.06
CA PHE A 18 14.53 -18.97 20.22
C PHE A 18 14.98 -18.93 21.69
N ARG A 19 15.88 -19.86 22.04
CA ARG A 19 16.44 -20.10 23.38
C ARG A 19 17.75 -19.32 23.61
N PRO A 20 18.10 -18.94 24.86
CA PRO A 20 19.34 -18.20 25.13
C PRO A 20 20.53 -19.11 25.46
N ALA A 21 21.74 -18.66 25.12
CA ALA A 21 23.00 -19.16 25.64
C ALA A 21 23.55 -18.19 26.71
N GLY A 22 24.07 -18.75 27.80
CA GLY A 22 24.47 -18.01 29.01
C GLY A 22 25.86 -17.36 28.97
N PRO A 23 26.24 -16.64 30.07
CA PRO A 23 27.25 -15.58 30.04
C PRO A 23 28.62 -16.01 30.57
N SER A 24 29.66 -15.27 30.18
CA SER A 24 30.98 -15.30 30.84
C SER A 24 31.35 -13.91 31.36
N SER A 25 31.41 -13.82 32.68
CA SER A 25 31.87 -12.70 33.50
C SER A 25 33.38 -12.46 33.39
N MET A 26 33.84 -11.20 33.55
CA MET A 26 34.96 -10.84 34.45
C MET A 26 34.99 -9.31 34.74
N PRO A 27 35.62 -8.87 35.86
CA PRO A 27 35.15 -7.72 36.63
C PRO A 27 36.01 -6.45 36.56
N ARG A 28 35.33 -5.36 36.96
CA ARG A 28 35.73 -3.97 37.25
C ARG A 28 37.12 -3.75 37.89
N GLU A 29 37.76 -2.64 37.52
CA GLU A 29 38.54 -1.83 38.45
C GLU A 29 38.16 -0.34 38.34
N SER A 30 37.89 0.24 39.50
CA SER A 30 37.52 1.62 39.79
C SER A 30 38.70 2.58 39.72
N LEU A 31 38.49 3.86 39.40
CA LEU A 31 39.25 4.95 40.02
C LEU A 31 38.52 6.30 39.86
N GLY A 32 37.97 6.83 40.95
CA GLY A 32 37.30 8.13 40.94
C GLY A 32 38.26 9.32 40.87
N ARG A 33 37.79 10.45 40.32
CA ARG A 33 38.29 11.79 40.65
C ARG A 33 37.35 12.91 40.19
N ARG A 34 37.01 13.75 41.16
CA ARG A 34 36.32 15.06 41.05
C ARG A 34 37.04 16.04 40.11
N VAL A 35 36.30 16.73 39.25
CA VAL A 35 36.55 18.10 38.70
C VAL A 35 35.17 18.59 38.18
N GLY A 36 34.62 19.79 38.40
CA GLY A 36 35.18 21.14 38.47
C GLY A 36 34.87 21.88 37.17
N LEU A 37 33.73 22.60 37.14
CA LEU A 37 33.26 23.48 36.06
C LEU A 37 34.41 24.24 35.37
N THR A 38 34.61 24.03 34.06
CA THR A 38 35.35 24.97 33.21
C THR A 38 34.76 24.94 31.80
N ALA A 39 34.06 26.03 31.43
CA ALA A 39 33.60 26.26 30.06
C ALA A 39 34.80 26.47 29.12
N LEU A 40 34.87 25.70 28.05
CA LEU A 40 35.83 25.88 26.96
C LEU A 40 35.06 26.27 25.70
N LEU A 41 35.05 27.57 25.39
CA LEU A 41 34.61 28.07 24.08
C LEU A 41 35.64 27.63 23.03
N LEU A 42 35.26 26.71 22.16
CA LEU A 42 35.98 26.42 20.92
C LEU A 42 35.28 27.18 19.79
N ALA A 43 35.83 28.33 19.40
CA ALA A 43 35.34 29.09 18.26
C ALA A 43 35.80 28.42 16.97
N VAL A 44 34.92 27.65 16.34
CA VAL A 44 34.99 27.31 14.92
C VAL A 44 34.37 28.47 14.15
N ALA A 45 35.08 28.97 13.14
CA ALA A 45 34.59 30.04 12.28
C ALA A 45 33.45 29.48 11.40
N MET A 46 32.20 29.64 11.86
CA MET A 46 31.02 29.45 11.04
C MET A 46 30.71 30.74 10.28
N GLY A 47 30.22 30.60 9.04
CA GLY A 47 29.61 31.70 8.28
C GLY A 47 28.45 32.34 9.05
N PRO A 48 27.81 33.40 8.53
CA PRO A 48 26.71 34.05 9.25
C PRO A 48 25.61 33.02 9.52
N VAL A 49 25.55 32.53 10.75
CA VAL A 49 24.50 31.64 11.22
C VAL A 49 23.20 32.43 11.08
N GLY A 50 22.29 31.94 10.23
CA GLY A 50 20.92 32.43 10.15
C GLY A 50 20.34 32.49 11.56
N GLN A 51 19.59 33.55 11.87
CA GLN A 51 19.04 33.76 13.21
C GLN A 51 18.32 32.50 13.68
N ALA A 52 18.82 31.85 14.74
CA ALA A 52 18.20 30.64 15.26
C ALA A 52 16.97 31.01 16.10
N ASP A 53 15.84 30.37 15.81
CA ASP A 53 14.61 30.51 16.60
C ASP A 53 14.55 29.41 17.66
N GLU A 54 14.30 29.81 18.91
CA GLU A 54 14.12 28.89 20.03
C GLU A 54 12.69 28.33 20.00
N LEU A 55 12.56 27.04 19.69
CA LEU A 55 11.27 26.33 19.64
C LEU A 55 10.92 25.71 21.01
N ILE A 56 11.93 25.14 21.68
CA ILE A 56 11.86 24.62 23.05
C ILE A 56 13.11 25.07 23.81
N GLY A 57 12.95 26.01 24.74
CA GLY A 57 14.06 26.51 25.57
C GLY A 57 14.33 25.72 26.84
N GLU A 58 15.45 26.02 27.51
CA GLU A 58 16.01 25.28 28.68
C GLU A 58 15.08 25.15 29.90
N SER A 59 14.04 25.99 30.00
CA SER A 59 13.06 25.95 31.11
C SER A 59 11.62 25.85 30.60
N ALA A 60 11.43 25.36 29.36
CA ALA A 60 10.11 25.16 28.80
C ALA A 60 9.29 24.17 29.67
N PRO A 61 7.99 24.43 29.90
CA PRO A 61 7.15 23.49 30.65
C PRO A 61 6.79 22.29 29.78
N TRP A 62 7.11 21.10 30.26
CA TRP A 62 6.77 19.82 29.65
C TRP A 62 5.55 19.22 30.32
N ARG A 63 4.76 18.49 29.54
CA ARG A 63 3.82 17.51 30.07
C ARG A 63 4.59 16.23 30.34
N TYR A 64 4.35 15.58 31.47
CA TYR A 64 5.01 14.32 31.79
C TYR A 64 4.08 13.31 32.46
N PHE A 65 4.36 12.05 32.19
CA PHE A 65 3.69 10.89 32.75
C PHE A 65 4.73 9.94 33.32
N LYS A 66 4.56 9.56 34.59
CA LYS A 66 5.47 8.64 35.27
C LYS A 66 5.24 7.23 34.72
N GLY A 67 6.31 6.52 34.34
CA GLY A 67 6.25 5.19 33.73
C GLY A 67 5.86 4.07 34.69
N VAL A 68 4.74 4.21 35.40
CA VAL A 68 4.13 3.13 36.21
C VAL A 68 3.21 2.24 35.38
N THR A 69 2.77 2.75 34.23
CA THR A 69 1.99 2.08 33.18
C THR A 69 2.39 2.67 31.84
N GLU A 70 1.89 2.10 30.73
CA GLU A 70 2.00 2.75 29.42
C GLU A 70 1.35 4.13 29.41
N ALA A 71 1.95 5.03 28.62
CA ALA A 71 1.51 6.41 28.45
C ALA A 71 0.20 6.56 27.67
N SER A 72 -0.14 5.58 26.84
CA SER A 72 -1.40 5.49 26.10
C SER A 72 -1.92 4.05 26.01
N ALA A 73 -3.23 3.93 25.82
CA ALA A 73 -3.92 2.66 25.61
C ALA A 73 -5.16 2.88 24.70
N PRO A 74 -5.58 1.87 23.91
CA PRO A 74 -4.99 0.54 23.81
C PRO A 74 -3.68 0.51 23.00
N ASP A 75 -3.41 1.55 22.21
CA ASP A 75 -2.19 1.70 21.44
C ASP A 75 -1.09 2.38 22.30
N PRO A 76 0.03 1.69 22.61
CA PRO A 76 1.13 2.24 23.40
C PRO A 76 1.99 3.27 22.65
N ALA A 77 1.84 3.42 21.33
CA ALA A 77 2.56 4.43 20.54
C ALA A 77 1.77 5.73 20.35
N ALA A 78 0.44 5.71 20.57
CA ALA A 78 -0.44 6.85 20.31
C ALA A 78 -0.04 8.15 21.05
N TRP A 79 0.59 8.05 22.23
CA TRP A 79 1.08 9.22 22.97
C TRP A 79 2.24 9.96 22.29
N ARG A 80 2.79 9.49 21.18
CA ARG A 80 3.83 10.20 20.41
C ARG A 80 3.22 11.16 19.39
N ALA A 81 1.97 10.93 18.99
CA ALA A 81 1.30 11.70 17.95
C ALA A 81 0.86 13.09 18.45
N THR A 82 0.77 14.04 17.52
CA THR A 82 0.31 15.42 17.79
C THR A 82 -1.13 15.48 18.30
N ALA A 83 -1.98 14.56 17.86
CA ALA A 83 -3.40 14.53 18.21
C ALA A 83 -3.71 13.96 19.60
N PHE A 84 -2.73 13.39 20.31
CA PHE A 84 -2.96 12.79 21.62
C PHE A 84 -3.24 13.85 22.69
N ASP A 85 -4.27 13.60 23.51
CA ASP A 85 -4.68 14.48 24.61
C ASP A 85 -3.88 14.18 25.88
N ASP A 86 -2.86 15.01 26.14
CA ASP A 86 -2.03 14.96 27.35
C ASP A 86 -2.51 15.91 28.46
N SER A 87 -3.74 16.44 28.37
CA SER A 87 -4.24 17.44 29.32
C SER A 87 -4.25 16.95 30.78
N ALA A 88 -4.42 15.64 30.97
CA ALA A 88 -4.39 14.94 32.26
C ALA A 88 -2.97 14.68 32.80
N TRP A 89 -1.91 14.87 32.00
CA TRP A 89 -0.53 14.67 32.42
C TRP A 89 -0.06 15.77 33.36
N LEU A 90 0.90 15.42 34.21
CA LEU A 90 1.55 16.38 35.10
C LEU A 90 2.34 17.40 34.27
N THR A 91 2.62 18.57 34.85
CA THR A 91 3.39 19.63 34.17
C THR A 91 4.59 20.03 35.03
N GLY A 92 5.75 20.18 34.40
CA GLY A 92 6.98 20.60 35.07
C GLY A 92 8.02 21.15 34.08
N PRO A 93 8.87 22.11 34.45
CA PRO A 93 9.98 22.52 33.60
C PRO A 93 11.10 21.49 33.62
N ALA A 94 11.77 21.28 32.49
CA ALA A 94 13.05 20.58 32.47
C ALA A 94 14.14 21.43 33.18
N PRO A 95 15.22 20.85 33.71
CA PRO A 95 15.51 19.42 33.74
C PRO A 95 14.62 18.66 34.74
N PHE A 96 14.31 17.41 34.38
CA PHE A 96 13.69 16.41 35.22
C PHE A 96 14.78 15.58 35.89
N PHE A 97 14.72 15.42 37.20
CA PHE A 97 15.81 14.76 37.91
C PHE A 97 15.37 14.05 39.19
N TYR A 98 16.13 13.05 39.61
CA TYR A 98 16.30 12.73 41.03
C TYR A 98 17.77 12.44 41.29
N GLU A 99 18.19 12.52 42.55
CA GLU A 99 19.58 12.27 42.94
C GLU A 99 19.63 11.78 44.39
N LEU A 100 20.39 10.71 44.65
CA LEU A 100 20.62 10.16 46.00
C LEU A 100 22.00 10.55 46.56
N SER A 101 22.90 11.05 45.73
CA SER A 101 24.28 11.44 46.02
C SER A 101 24.65 12.82 45.45
N SER A 102 24.23 13.90 46.11
CA SER A 102 24.61 15.31 45.84
C SER A 102 25.31 15.59 44.48
N GLY A 103 24.57 16.00 43.46
CA GLY A 103 25.12 16.25 42.13
C GLY A 103 24.22 17.15 41.29
N TYR A 104 22.98 16.72 41.08
CA TYR A 104 22.01 17.48 40.29
C TYR A 104 21.10 18.39 41.13
N SER A 105 20.82 19.58 40.59
CA SER A 105 19.75 20.46 41.03
C SER A 105 19.01 20.96 39.80
N GLY A 106 17.70 20.83 39.77
CA GLY A 106 16.89 21.11 38.59
C GLY A 106 15.54 21.72 38.90
N ASN A 107 14.66 21.70 37.90
CA ASN A 107 13.33 22.30 38.01
C ASN A 107 12.27 21.29 38.48
N THR A 108 12.22 20.09 37.90
CA THR A 108 11.22 19.08 38.27
C THR A 108 11.87 17.88 38.95
N GLU A 109 11.73 17.80 40.27
CA GLU A 109 12.24 16.67 41.07
C GLU A 109 11.27 15.48 41.03
N LEU A 110 11.78 14.29 40.73
CA LEU A 110 11.09 13.01 40.64
C LEU A 110 11.45 12.12 41.84
N ALA A 111 11.26 12.64 43.04
CA ALA A 111 11.70 12.00 44.29
C ALA A 111 11.13 10.59 44.54
N ASP A 112 10.05 10.22 43.85
CA ASP A 112 9.41 8.90 43.92
C ASP A 112 9.80 7.94 42.79
N LEU A 113 10.69 8.33 41.87
CA LEU A 113 11.21 7.45 40.82
C LEU A 113 11.99 6.24 41.38
N PRO A 114 12.94 6.41 42.34
CA PRO A 114 13.78 5.32 42.80
C PRO A 114 12.96 4.11 43.25
N ASP A 115 13.27 2.92 42.74
CA ASP A 115 12.61 1.64 43.06
C ASP A 115 11.11 1.54 42.70
N HIS A 116 10.52 2.51 41.97
CA HIS A 116 9.09 2.50 41.63
C HIS A 116 8.80 2.38 40.13
N TYR A 117 9.52 3.12 39.28
CA TYR A 117 9.39 3.06 37.83
C TYR A 117 10.73 3.37 37.16
N VAL A 118 10.93 2.89 35.93
CA VAL A 118 12.23 3.00 35.25
C VAL A 118 12.30 4.16 34.26
N CYS A 119 11.15 4.66 33.78
CA CYS A 119 11.11 5.72 32.77
C CYS A 119 10.09 6.82 33.06
N VAL A 120 10.24 7.92 32.35
CA VAL A 120 9.30 9.03 32.30
C VAL A 120 8.99 9.32 30.85
N PHE A 121 7.70 9.46 30.54
CA PHE A 121 7.24 9.92 29.24
C PHE A 121 7.06 11.43 29.31
N LEU A 122 7.62 12.16 28.35
CA LEU A 122 7.57 13.61 28.29
C LEU A 122 7.02 14.05 26.93
N ARG A 123 6.23 15.12 26.93
CA ARG A 123 5.68 15.74 25.73
C ARG A 123 5.83 17.25 25.82
N ARG A 124 6.30 17.85 24.73
CA ARG A 124 6.38 19.30 24.56
C ARG A 124 5.86 19.71 23.20
N ALA A 125 4.75 20.43 23.22
CA ALA A 125 4.23 21.06 22.02
C ALA A 125 4.97 22.37 21.72
N PHE A 126 5.18 22.65 20.43
CA PHE A 126 5.65 23.91 19.90
C PHE A 126 4.89 24.23 18.61
N ASN A 127 4.90 25.49 18.17
CA ASN A 127 4.15 25.91 16.99
C ASN A 127 5.10 26.45 15.92
N LEU A 128 4.88 26.05 14.68
CA LEU A 128 5.50 26.63 13.50
C LEU A 128 4.42 27.24 12.62
N ALA A 129 4.50 28.53 12.32
CA ALA A 129 3.52 29.18 11.46
C ALA A 129 3.67 28.72 9.99
N ASN A 130 4.91 28.61 9.54
CA ASN A 130 5.27 28.10 8.23
C ASN A 130 6.47 27.15 8.39
N VAL A 131 6.29 25.88 8.02
CA VAL A 131 7.34 24.87 8.10
C VAL A 131 8.44 25.09 7.06
N GLU A 132 8.11 25.83 6.00
CA GLU A 132 9.03 26.17 4.91
C GLU A 132 10.00 27.29 5.30
N GLU A 133 9.87 27.86 6.51
CA GLU A 133 10.89 28.76 7.06
C GLU A 133 12.03 28.00 7.74
N VAL A 134 11.90 26.70 7.98
CA VAL A 134 12.87 25.91 8.75
C VAL A 134 13.81 25.16 7.81
N GLU A 135 15.10 25.52 7.86
CA GLU A 135 16.16 24.80 7.12
C GLU A 135 16.68 23.60 7.91
N THR A 136 16.89 23.75 9.21
CA THR A 136 17.44 22.69 10.06
C THR A 136 16.89 22.81 11.47
N LEU A 137 16.60 21.67 12.10
CA LEU A 137 16.36 21.60 13.55
C LEU A 137 17.61 21.11 14.27
N ILE A 138 17.88 21.70 15.43
CA ILE A 138 18.99 21.34 16.31
C ILE A 138 18.40 20.99 17.66
N LEU A 139 18.47 19.71 18.00
CA LEU A 139 18.00 19.14 19.25
C LEU A 139 19.22 18.87 20.14
N ASP A 140 19.35 19.61 21.23
CA ASP A 140 20.34 19.33 22.27
C ASP A 140 19.66 18.56 23.40
N VAL A 141 20.24 17.42 23.77
CA VAL A 141 19.71 16.50 24.78
C VAL A 141 20.76 16.20 25.83
N GLN A 142 20.33 16.19 27.09
CA GLN A 142 21.06 15.61 28.21
C GLN A 142 20.20 14.51 28.83
N SER A 143 20.74 13.30 28.95
CA SER A 143 20.01 12.15 29.51
C SER A 143 20.92 11.31 30.41
N ASP A 144 20.35 10.81 31.49
CA ASP A 144 20.98 9.89 32.44
C ASP A 144 19.86 8.97 32.95
N ASP A 145 19.74 7.73 32.49
CA ASP A 145 20.74 6.96 31.71
C ASP A 145 20.57 7.04 30.18
N GLY A 146 19.34 7.05 29.65
CA GLY A 146 19.10 6.99 28.20
C GLY A 146 17.73 7.52 27.78
N CYS A 147 17.54 7.79 26.48
CA CYS A 147 16.26 8.28 25.99
C CYS A 147 15.96 7.95 24.52
N LEU A 148 14.66 7.94 24.22
CA LEU A 148 14.13 7.94 22.87
C LEU A 148 13.38 9.23 22.59
N VAL A 149 13.57 9.79 21.39
CA VAL A 149 12.95 11.05 20.99
C VAL A 149 12.17 10.85 19.70
N TRP A 150 10.90 11.25 19.73
CA TRP A 150 10.02 11.29 18.57
C TRP A 150 9.60 12.72 18.27
N LEU A 151 9.56 13.07 16.99
CA LEU A 151 8.97 14.29 16.48
C LEU A 151 7.69 13.93 15.72
N ASN A 152 6.54 14.38 16.22
CA ASN A 152 5.23 14.11 15.62
C ASN A 152 4.90 12.62 15.40
N GLY A 153 5.52 11.72 16.15
CA GLY A 153 5.33 10.27 16.04
C GLY A 153 6.49 9.54 15.37
N GLU A 154 7.37 10.24 14.66
CA GLU A 154 8.53 9.66 13.99
C GLU A 154 9.77 9.72 14.88
N GLU A 155 10.51 8.62 14.98
CA GLU A 155 11.70 8.53 15.84
C GLU A 155 12.87 9.28 15.20
N ILE A 156 13.36 10.32 15.87
CA ILE A 156 14.46 11.17 15.38
C ILE A 156 15.77 10.95 16.12
N ALA A 157 15.74 10.32 17.30
CA ALA A 157 16.94 9.96 18.05
C ALA A 157 16.68 8.78 19.01
N ARG A 158 17.66 7.89 19.10
CA ARG A 158 17.75 6.80 20.08
C ARG A 158 19.11 6.85 20.74
N LEU A 159 19.11 7.13 22.04
CA LEU A 159 20.29 7.36 22.84
C LEU A 159 20.30 6.36 24.00
N ASP A 160 21.26 5.43 24.00
CA ASP A 160 21.44 4.43 25.04
C ASP A 160 20.15 3.67 25.41
N MET A 161 19.39 3.29 24.38
CA MET A 161 18.15 2.51 24.50
C MET A 161 18.23 1.27 23.59
N PRO A 162 17.68 0.12 24.00
CA PRO A 162 17.73 -1.11 23.20
C PRO A 162 16.95 -0.96 21.88
N GLU A 163 17.30 -1.72 20.85
CA GLU A 163 16.53 -1.76 19.59
C GLU A 163 15.09 -2.25 19.81
N GLY A 164 14.17 -1.78 18.97
CA GLY A 164 12.75 -2.17 18.98
C GLY A 164 11.83 -1.19 19.71
N GLU A 165 10.53 -1.52 19.70
CA GLU A 165 9.46 -0.72 20.30
C GLU A 165 9.53 -0.80 21.84
N PRO A 166 9.73 0.33 22.55
CA PRO A 166 9.87 0.34 23.99
C PRO A 166 8.52 0.22 24.70
N SER A 167 8.47 -0.57 25.77
CA SER A 167 7.43 -0.49 26.81
C SER A 167 7.83 0.46 27.95
N PHE A 168 6.89 0.81 28.83
CA PHE A 168 7.16 1.55 30.07
C PHE A 168 8.15 0.86 31.04
N GLN A 169 8.44 -0.43 30.83
CA GLN A 169 9.37 -1.21 31.64
C GLN A 169 10.76 -1.34 31.00
N THR A 170 10.96 -0.76 29.82
CA THR A 170 12.22 -0.87 29.07
C THR A 170 13.28 0.01 29.72
N PRO A 171 14.37 -0.55 30.25
CA PRO A 171 15.47 0.23 30.78
C PRO A 171 16.35 0.77 29.65
N ALA A 172 17.13 1.81 29.95
CA ALA A 172 18.27 2.21 29.15
C ALA A 172 19.34 1.11 29.11
N THR A 173 20.17 1.12 28.07
CA THR A 173 21.38 0.31 28.00
C THR A 173 22.50 1.00 28.75
N ASP A 174 23.16 0.31 29.69
CA ASP A 174 24.32 0.84 30.43
C ASP A 174 25.44 1.26 29.46
N ALA A 175 25.62 2.58 29.33
CA ALA A 175 26.54 3.20 28.38
C ALA A 175 27.61 4.09 29.04
N GLY A 176 27.99 3.84 30.30
CA GLY A 176 29.27 4.26 30.89
C GLY A 176 29.59 5.76 31.08
N ASP A 177 29.35 6.65 30.12
CA ASP A 177 29.62 8.10 30.19
C ASP A 177 28.34 8.86 30.57
N GLU A 178 28.09 9.00 31.87
CA GLU A 178 26.92 9.68 32.45
C GLU A 178 27.25 11.12 32.94
N PRO A 179 26.40 12.14 32.69
CA PRO A 179 25.20 12.09 31.85
C PRO A 179 25.58 12.17 30.36
N LEU A 180 24.81 11.48 29.53
CA LEU A 180 24.92 11.58 28.08
C LEU A 180 24.55 13.00 27.63
N ILE A 181 25.38 13.61 26.78
CA ILE A 181 25.11 14.90 26.13
C ILE A 181 25.23 14.71 24.62
N ALA A 182 24.15 15.00 23.89
CA ALA A 182 24.10 14.83 22.44
C ALA A 182 23.47 16.06 21.76
N THR A 183 24.01 16.42 20.60
CA THR A 183 23.41 17.39 19.67
C THR A 183 23.00 16.62 18.42
N ILE A 184 21.70 16.59 18.13
CA ILE A 184 21.11 15.95 16.95
C ILE A 184 20.71 17.05 15.96
N THR A 185 21.28 16.99 14.76
CA THR A 185 20.93 17.88 13.64
C THR A 185 19.98 17.17 12.69
N ILE A 186 18.81 17.75 12.46
CA ILE A 186 17.76 17.18 11.60
C ILE A 186 17.65 18.09 10.37
N THR A 187 18.19 17.62 9.25
CA THR A 187 18.14 18.31 7.96
C THR A 187 17.00 17.80 7.07
N ASN A 188 16.61 16.53 7.19
CA ASN A 188 15.48 15.96 6.44
C ASN A 188 14.14 16.26 7.11
N ARG A 189 13.79 17.56 7.19
CA ARG A 189 12.58 18.03 7.91
C ARG A 189 11.28 17.84 7.15
N VAL A 190 11.35 17.52 5.85
CA VAL A 190 10.19 17.38 4.97
C VAL A 190 9.38 16.16 5.44
N GLY A 191 8.07 16.32 5.61
CA GLY A 191 7.20 15.29 6.17
C GLY A 191 7.21 15.18 7.71
N LEU A 192 8.33 15.52 8.37
CA LEU A 192 8.44 15.53 9.84
C LEU A 192 7.64 16.66 10.51
N LEU A 193 7.63 17.85 9.92
CA LEU A 193 7.03 19.05 10.51
C LEU A 193 5.63 19.33 9.96
N LEU A 194 4.74 19.79 10.84
CA LEU A 194 3.37 20.19 10.51
C LEU A 194 3.21 21.71 10.60
N PRO A 195 2.46 22.34 9.67
CA PRO A 195 1.98 23.70 9.88
C PRO A 195 1.12 23.78 11.15
N GLY A 196 1.46 24.70 12.04
CA GLY A 196 0.84 24.84 13.35
C GLY A 196 1.50 23.97 14.41
N ALA A 197 0.70 23.14 15.09
CA ALA A 197 1.13 22.42 16.29
C ALA A 197 1.99 21.20 15.95
N ASN A 198 3.17 21.15 16.57
CA ASN A 198 4.12 20.05 16.55
C ASN A 198 4.36 19.57 17.98
N VAL A 199 4.78 18.32 18.16
CA VAL A 199 5.09 17.73 19.47
C VAL A 199 6.43 16.99 19.42
N LEU A 200 7.30 17.34 20.35
CA LEU A 200 8.46 16.54 20.72
C LEU A 200 8.06 15.61 21.87
N ALA A 201 8.10 14.30 21.64
CA ALA A 201 7.77 13.26 22.61
C ALA A 201 9.05 12.52 23.00
N VAL A 202 9.23 12.23 24.28
CA VAL A 202 10.45 11.60 24.81
C VAL A 202 10.10 10.51 25.80
N GLN A 203 10.78 9.37 25.72
CA GLN A 203 10.82 8.39 26.79
C GLN A 203 12.24 8.37 27.33
N ALA A 204 12.45 8.95 28.51
CA ALA A 204 13.74 8.94 29.21
C ALA A 204 13.71 7.84 30.28
N ALA A 205 14.74 7.03 30.36
CA ALA A 205 14.78 5.84 31.21
C ALA A 205 16.11 5.70 31.94
N ASN A 206 16.06 5.11 33.12
CA ASN A 206 17.23 4.59 33.82
C ASN A 206 17.60 3.20 33.30
N ALA A 207 18.85 2.79 33.49
CA ALA A 207 19.38 1.48 33.15
C ALA A 207 18.86 0.39 34.11
N SER A 208 18.33 0.77 35.27
CA SER A 208 17.74 -0.17 36.24
C SER A 208 16.58 0.44 37.02
N LEU A 209 15.54 -0.36 37.22
CA LEU A 209 14.42 -0.03 38.11
C LEU A 209 14.87 0.12 39.58
N SER A 210 15.84 -0.70 40.01
CA SER A 210 16.30 -0.73 41.40
C SER A 210 17.79 -0.44 41.51
N GLY A 211 18.18 0.38 42.48
CA GLY A 211 19.58 0.66 42.79
C GLY A 211 20.27 1.64 41.84
N SER A 212 19.55 2.37 41.00
CA SER A 212 20.09 3.56 40.31
C SER A 212 20.24 4.72 41.30
N SER A 213 21.34 5.47 41.20
CA SER A 213 21.66 6.61 42.09
C SER A 213 20.92 7.89 41.73
N ASP A 214 20.54 8.05 40.47
CA ASP A 214 20.16 9.31 39.85
C ASP A 214 19.34 9.11 38.58
N PHE A 215 18.75 10.20 38.10
CA PHE A 215 18.10 10.32 36.79
C PHE A 215 18.23 11.76 36.37
N LEU A 216 18.47 12.00 35.08
CA LEU A 216 18.46 13.34 34.51
C LEU A 216 17.86 13.29 33.11
N PHE A 217 16.97 14.23 32.82
CA PHE A 217 16.58 14.52 31.45
C PHE A 217 16.43 16.03 31.23
N ASN A 218 17.07 16.55 30.19
CA ASN A 218 16.90 17.91 29.69
C ASN A 218 16.96 17.92 28.16
N ALA A 219 16.19 18.80 27.52
CA ALA A 219 16.27 18.98 26.08
C ALA A 219 15.88 20.39 25.65
N THR A 220 16.57 20.90 24.62
CA THR A 220 16.21 22.13 23.90
C THR A 220 16.12 21.86 22.40
N LEU A 221 15.23 22.58 21.73
CA LEU A 221 15.03 22.48 20.29
C LEU A 221 15.10 23.88 19.68
N ASN A 222 16.00 24.06 18.72
CA ASN A 222 16.18 25.29 17.96
C ASN A 222 16.00 25.01 16.46
N SER A 223 15.64 26.03 15.68
CA SER A 223 15.62 25.97 14.22
C SER A 223 16.50 27.04 13.60
N THR A 224 17.11 26.76 12.45
CA THR A 224 17.68 27.78 11.57
C THR A 224 16.66 28.18 10.50
N VAL A 225 16.70 29.45 10.12
CA VAL A 225 15.81 30.00 9.08
C VAL A 225 16.38 29.70 7.71
N ASP A 226 15.51 29.22 6.82
CA ASP A 226 15.85 29.04 5.42
C ASP A 226 16.27 30.35 4.74
N SER A 227 17.40 30.24 4.05
CA SER A 227 17.98 31.33 3.29
C SER A 227 18.54 30.93 1.94
N THR A 228 18.29 29.69 1.53
CA THR A 228 18.82 29.11 0.30
C THR A 228 17.72 29.14 -0.74
N PRO A 229 17.91 29.81 -1.89
CA PRO A 229 16.93 29.74 -2.95
C PRO A 229 16.79 28.31 -3.50
N PRO A 230 15.59 27.93 -3.98
CA PRO A 230 15.40 26.62 -4.58
C PRO A 230 16.28 26.46 -5.81
N VAL A 231 16.77 25.24 -6.03
CA VAL A 231 17.49 24.83 -7.23
C VAL A 231 16.79 23.63 -7.87
N MET A 232 17.10 23.41 -9.15
CA MET A 232 16.73 22.18 -9.83
C MET A 232 17.71 21.12 -9.35
N GLU A 233 17.20 20.20 -8.53
CA GLU A 233 17.98 19.09 -8.00
C GLU A 233 18.21 18.04 -9.09
N GLU A 234 17.16 17.73 -9.83
CA GLU A 234 17.18 16.71 -10.88
C GLU A 234 16.21 17.05 -12.02
N ALA A 235 16.51 16.52 -13.20
CA ALA A 235 15.60 16.51 -14.34
C ALA A 235 15.66 15.13 -15.00
N VAL A 236 14.50 14.63 -15.44
CA VAL A 236 14.37 13.37 -16.18
C VAL A 236 13.79 13.69 -17.56
N PRO A 237 14.44 13.30 -18.67
CA PRO A 237 15.74 12.62 -18.74
C PRO A 237 16.91 13.48 -18.20
N PRO A 238 18.03 12.88 -17.74
CA PRO A 238 19.14 13.65 -17.18
C PRO A 238 19.70 14.68 -18.18
N PRO A 239 20.08 15.90 -17.73
CA PRO A 239 20.61 16.92 -18.62
C PRO A 239 21.82 16.46 -19.45
N GLU A 240 21.96 17.00 -20.66
CA GLU A 240 23.06 16.73 -21.60
C GLU A 240 23.12 15.29 -22.14
N THR A 241 22.01 14.55 -22.06
CA THR A 241 21.89 13.18 -22.58
C THR A 241 21.44 13.14 -24.05
N THR A 242 21.69 12.00 -24.69
CA THR A 242 21.09 11.66 -25.99
C THR A 242 19.85 10.82 -25.74
N VAL A 243 18.70 11.32 -26.20
CA VAL A 243 17.40 10.70 -26.03
C VAL A 243 16.80 10.30 -27.37
N ARG A 244 15.93 9.29 -27.36
CA ARG A 244 15.20 8.80 -28.54
C ARG A 244 13.83 9.43 -28.68
N GLU A 245 13.30 9.96 -27.58
CA GLU A 245 12.03 10.67 -27.50
C GLU A 245 12.16 11.74 -26.41
N LEU A 246 11.54 12.91 -26.62
CA LEU A 246 11.52 14.00 -25.65
C LEU A 246 10.15 14.72 -25.70
N THR A 247 9.13 14.01 -25.23
CA THR A 247 7.75 14.48 -25.15
C THR A 247 7.37 14.96 -23.75
N PHE A 248 8.20 14.69 -22.75
CA PHE A 248 8.06 15.25 -21.41
C PHE A 248 9.43 15.49 -20.77
N ILE A 249 9.45 16.30 -19.71
CA ILE A 249 10.59 16.49 -18.80
C ILE A 249 10.04 16.55 -17.37
N GLU A 250 10.46 15.63 -16.52
CA GLU A 250 10.25 15.71 -15.07
C GLU A 250 11.30 16.63 -14.46
N VAL A 251 10.92 17.47 -13.50
CA VAL A 251 11.80 18.39 -12.80
C VAL A 251 11.56 18.28 -11.30
N ILE A 252 12.61 17.92 -10.56
CA ILE A 252 12.61 17.82 -9.11
C ILE A 252 13.39 19.02 -8.54
N PHE A 253 12.74 19.79 -7.68
CA PHE A 253 13.34 20.93 -6.97
C PHE A 253 13.92 20.49 -5.62
N SER A 254 14.98 21.18 -5.18
CA SER A 254 15.65 20.94 -3.88
C SER A 254 14.77 21.13 -2.65
N GLU A 255 13.62 21.78 -2.82
CA GLU A 255 12.63 22.09 -1.78
C GLU A 255 11.26 22.37 -2.40
N ASN A 256 10.24 22.56 -1.56
CA ASN A 256 8.90 22.88 -2.03
C ASN A 256 8.92 24.26 -2.72
N VAL A 257 8.37 24.32 -3.93
CA VAL A 257 8.21 25.54 -4.72
C VAL A 257 6.75 25.84 -5.04
N THR A 258 6.47 27.09 -5.38
CA THR A 258 5.16 27.57 -5.83
C THR A 258 5.32 28.44 -7.07
N GLY A 259 4.24 28.62 -7.82
CA GLY A 259 4.22 29.47 -9.01
C GLY A 259 4.73 28.77 -10.28
N VAL A 260 4.83 27.45 -10.29
CA VAL A 260 5.18 26.66 -11.47
C VAL A 260 3.98 26.58 -12.41
N GLU A 261 4.16 27.04 -13.65
CA GLU A 261 3.21 26.98 -14.75
C GLU A 261 3.83 26.23 -15.94
N ALA A 262 3.01 25.59 -16.78
CA ALA A 262 3.49 24.90 -17.98
C ALA A 262 4.34 25.81 -18.89
N THR A 263 4.06 27.11 -18.92
CA THR A 263 4.79 28.09 -19.72
C THR A 263 6.19 28.41 -19.21
N ASP A 264 6.57 27.93 -18.03
CA ASP A 264 7.85 28.24 -17.40
C ASP A 264 9.02 27.46 -18.00
N LEU A 265 8.78 26.25 -18.49
CA LEU A 265 9.81 25.46 -19.16
C LEU A 265 9.65 25.55 -20.67
N LEU A 266 10.72 25.94 -21.35
CA LEU A 266 10.75 26.16 -22.79
C LEU A 266 11.63 25.12 -23.47
N ILE A 267 11.12 24.49 -24.52
CA ILE A 267 11.86 23.61 -25.45
C ILE A 267 12.07 24.34 -26.77
N ASP A 268 13.32 24.55 -27.16
CA ASP A 268 13.72 25.37 -28.32
C ASP A 268 13.03 26.75 -28.37
N GLY A 269 12.79 27.33 -27.18
CA GLY A 269 12.13 28.63 -27.00
C GLY A 269 10.59 28.59 -27.05
N MET A 270 9.97 27.41 -27.19
CA MET A 270 8.52 27.21 -27.14
C MET A 270 8.11 26.66 -25.77
N PRO A 271 7.03 27.17 -25.15
CA PRO A 271 6.59 26.70 -23.83
C PRO A 271 6.07 25.27 -23.87
N ALA A 272 6.13 24.59 -22.71
CA ALA A 272 5.43 23.33 -22.52
C ALA A 272 3.92 23.49 -22.78
N THR A 273 3.32 22.43 -23.28
CA THR A 273 1.90 22.35 -23.60
C THR A 273 1.04 21.84 -22.46
N GLY A 274 1.65 21.19 -21.47
CA GLY A 274 1.00 20.69 -20.27
C GLY A 274 1.94 20.68 -19.07
N LEU A 275 1.35 20.60 -17.88
CA LEU A 275 2.04 20.46 -16.60
C LEU A 275 1.23 19.53 -15.72
N GLU A 276 1.90 18.52 -15.18
CA GLU A 276 1.40 17.65 -14.13
C GLU A 276 2.16 17.94 -12.84
N VAL A 277 1.44 17.86 -11.71
CA VAL A 277 1.96 18.20 -10.39
C VAL A 277 1.85 16.97 -9.51
N HIS A 278 2.98 16.33 -9.24
CA HIS A 278 3.08 15.14 -8.38
C HIS A 278 3.22 15.56 -6.93
N SER A 279 4.03 16.58 -6.67
CA SER A 279 4.18 17.21 -5.38
C SER A 279 4.60 18.68 -5.52
N PRO A 280 4.66 19.47 -4.44
CA PRO A 280 5.26 20.81 -4.49
C PRO A 280 6.77 20.82 -4.84
N ARG A 281 7.43 19.66 -4.96
CA ARG A 281 8.83 19.53 -5.41
C ARG A 281 8.96 18.95 -6.81
N ASP A 282 7.93 18.28 -7.32
CA ASP A 282 8.04 17.36 -8.45
C ASP A 282 6.93 17.64 -9.46
N TYR A 283 7.36 17.92 -10.69
CA TYR A 283 6.56 18.43 -11.78
C TYR A 283 6.96 17.78 -13.10
N THR A 284 5.97 17.35 -13.89
CA THR A 284 6.19 16.86 -15.25
C THR A 284 5.68 17.86 -16.28
N PHE A 285 6.57 18.33 -17.16
CA PHE A 285 6.26 19.26 -18.24
C PHE A 285 6.10 18.49 -19.56
N ASN A 286 4.97 18.68 -20.24
CA ASN A 286 4.63 17.95 -21.46
C ASN A 286 4.83 18.81 -22.72
N PHE A 287 5.48 18.27 -23.74
CA PHE A 287 5.83 18.94 -25.00
C PHE A 287 5.40 18.11 -26.23
N PRO A 288 5.07 18.77 -27.35
CA PRO A 288 5.17 18.11 -28.65
C PRO A 288 6.63 17.75 -28.92
N GLU A 289 6.86 16.54 -29.45
CA GLU A 289 8.21 16.09 -29.80
C GLU A 289 8.96 17.15 -30.65
N PRO A 290 10.16 17.58 -30.24
CA PRO A 290 10.97 18.53 -30.99
C PRO A 290 11.59 17.87 -32.25
N GLY A 291 12.31 18.66 -33.04
CA GLY A 291 13.05 18.13 -34.20
C GLY A 291 14.28 17.32 -33.78
N GLU A 292 14.63 16.27 -34.53
CA GLU A 292 15.88 15.52 -34.31
C GLU A 292 17.12 16.44 -34.37
N GLY A 293 18.09 16.18 -33.50
CA GLY A 293 19.31 16.96 -33.32
C GLY A 293 19.40 17.64 -31.95
N PRO A 294 20.22 18.70 -31.82
CA PRO A 294 20.34 19.43 -30.57
C PRO A 294 19.05 20.15 -30.18
N VAL A 295 18.60 19.91 -28.96
CA VAL A 295 17.42 20.53 -28.33
C VAL A 295 17.87 21.37 -27.15
N THR A 296 17.35 22.60 -27.04
CA THR A 296 17.68 23.53 -25.95
C THR A 296 16.51 23.66 -24.98
N ILE A 297 16.78 23.44 -23.69
CA ILE A 297 15.84 23.72 -22.61
C ILE A 297 16.19 25.02 -21.93
N ALA A 298 15.19 25.85 -21.65
CA ALA A 298 15.38 27.11 -20.94
C ALA A 298 14.19 27.44 -20.05
N TRP A 299 14.45 28.15 -18.96
CA TRP A 299 13.40 28.74 -18.14
C TRP A 299 12.89 30.05 -18.74
N ALA A 300 11.58 30.25 -18.75
CA ALA A 300 10.95 31.47 -19.22
C ALA A 300 11.38 32.67 -18.37
N THR A 301 11.62 33.81 -19.01
CA THR A 301 11.98 35.03 -18.28
C THR A 301 10.83 35.47 -17.39
N GLY A 302 11.08 35.55 -16.07
CA GLY A 302 10.05 35.97 -15.12
C GLY A 302 9.00 34.91 -14.82
N HIS A 303 9.36 33.63 -14.89
CA HIS A 303 8.54 32.48 -14.47
C HIS A 303 7.89 32.66 -13.09
N GLY A 304 8.52 33.39 -12.17
CA GLY A 304 7.92 33.71 -10.88
C GLY A 304 7.94 32.59 -9.84
N ILE A 305 8.48 31.42 -10.19
CA ILE A 305 8.78 30.32 -9.27
C ILE A 305 9.61 30.80 -8.07
N THR A 306 9.12 30.51 -6.86
CA THR A 306 9.79 30.77 -5.58
C THR A 306 9.63 29.57 -4.66
N ASP A 307 10.44 29.49 -3.60
CA ASP A 307 10.11 28.65 -2.46
C ASP A 307 8.84 29.13 -1.74
N LEU A 308 8.42 28.34 -0.74
CA LEU A 308 7.26 28.64 0.11
C LEU A 308 7.63 29.36 1.42
N SER A 309 8.89 29.76 1.62
CA SER A 309 9.28 30.57 2.78
C SER A 309 8.55 31.92 2.75
N SER A 310 8.43 32.60 3.90
CA SER A 310 7.83 33.94 3.94
C SER A 310 8.62 34.99 3.14
N LYS A 311 9.89 34.70 2.83
CA LYS A 311 10.73 35.57 2.00
C LYS A 311 10.62 35.26 0.51
N ALA A 312 10.10 34.07 0.16
CA ALA A 312 9.87 33.61 -1.21
C ALA A 312 11.13 33.79 -2.07
N TYR A 313 12.22 33.08 -1.75
CA TYR A 313 13.44 33.23 -2.55
C TYR A 313 13.18 32.72 -3.98
N PRO A 314 13.61 33.49 -5.00
CA PRO A 314 13.32 33.13 -6.38
C PRO A 314 14.21 31.98 -6.83
N PHE A 315 13.60 31.02 -7.52
CA PHE A 315 14.35 30.03 -8.29
C PHE A 315 15.16 30.73 -9.38
N THR A 316 16.44 30.34 -9.55
CA THR A 316 17.36 30.94 -10.54
C THR A 316 18.01 29.88 -11.43
N GLY A 317 17.20 28.91 -11.86
CA GLY A 317 17.65 27.82 -12.72
C GLY A 317 18.31 28.27 -14.01
N THR A 318 19.31 27.49 -14.44
CA THR A 318 19.90 27.61 -15.77
C THR A 318 19.25 26.61 -16.73
N GLY A 319 19.18 26.98 -18.01
CA GLY A 319 18.81 26.04 -19.06
C GLY A 319 19.90 24.98 -19.31
N TRP A 320 19.54 23.92 -20.01
CA TRP A 320 20.41 22.80 -20.40
C TRP A 320 20.04 22.31 -21.81
N GLY A 321 20.66 21.25 -22.31
CA GLY A 321 20.33 20.67 -23.61
C GLY A 321 20.20 19.15 -23.62
N TYR A 322 19.68 18.66 -24.75
CA TYR A 322 19.65 17.25 -25.12
C TYR A 322 20.08 17.07 -26.58
N ILE A 323 20.42 15.85 -26.98
CA ILE A 323 20.44 15.44 -28.39
C ILE A 323 19.29 14.46 -28.63
N LEU A 324 18.32 14.83 -29.45
CA LEU A 324 17.28 13.91 -29.90
C LEU A 324 17.79 13.11 -31.11
N ASP A 325 18.10 11.83 -30.92
CA ASP A 325 18.55 10.90 -31.95
C ASP A 325 17.81 9.56 -31.85
N LYS A 326 16.83 9.36 -32.73
CA LYS A 326 16.01 8.14 -32.80
C LYS A 326 16.79 6.91 -33.27
N THR A 327 18.07 7.05 -33.60
CA THR A 327 18.92 5.98 -34.11
C THR A 327 20.00 5.56 -33.12
N VAL A 328 20.16 6.25 -31.98
CA VAL A 328 21.14 5.88 -30.95
C VAL A 328 20.86 4.45 -30.46
N PRO A 329 21.83 3.53 -30.53
CA PRO A 329 21.63 2.18 -30.02
C PRO A 329 21.32 2.19 -28.52
N VAL A 330 20.34 1.39 -28.11
CA VAL A 330 20.07 1.08 -26.70
C VAL A 330 20.57 -0.32 -26.38
N ALA A 331 20.77 -0.61 -25.10
CA ALA A 331 21.08 -1.97 -24.66
C ALA A 331 19.95 -2.94 -25.03
N ASP A 332 20.31 -4.13 -25.49
CA ASP A 332 19.37 -5.18 -25.89
C ASP A 332 18.89 -5.99 -24.67
N VAL A 333 18.27 -5.29 -23.71
CA VAL A 333 17.55 -5.89 -22.58
C VAL A 333 16.06 -5.72 -22.83
N ILE A 334 15.34 -6.84 -22.83
CA ILE A 334 13.92 -6.85 -23.17
C ILE A 334 13.07 -7.31 -21.99
N ILE A 335 11.84 -6.80 -21.92
CA ILE A 335 10.78 -7.47 -21.16
C ILE A 335 10.39 -8.72 -21.97
N SER A 336 10.85 -9.88 -21.51
CA SER A 336 10.63 -11.16 -22.22
C SER A 336 9.22 -11.68 -21.98
N GLU A 337 8.74 -11.59 -20.76
CA GLU A 337 7.46 -12.16 -20.34
C GLU A 337 6.94 -11.41 -19.11
N PHE A 338 5.63 -11.29 -18.96
CA PHE A 338 5.01 -10.80 -17.74
C PHE A 338 3.67 -11.49 -17.54
N LEU A 339 3.16 -11.44 -16.31
CA LEU A 339 1.89 -12.04 -15.93
C LEU A 339 1.21 -11.11 -14.91
N ALA A 340 0.08 -10.53 -15.32
CA ALA A 340 -0.66 -9.50 -14.58
C ALA A 340 -1.92 -10.02 -13.84
N ASP A 341 -2.01 -11.34 -13.67
CA ASP A 341 -3.10 -12.03 -12.98
C ASP A 341 -2.64 -13.44 -12.55
N ASN A 342 -1.96 -13.53 -11.39
CA ASN A 342 -1.31 -14.75 -10.89
C ASN A 342 -2.16 -15.49 -9.83
N GLU A 343 -2.86 -16.55 -10.22
CA GLU A 343 -3.76 -17.30 -9.31
C GLU A 343 -3.23 -18.70 -8.96
N GLY A 344 -2.51 -19.31 -9.90
CA GLY A 344 -1.99 -20.67 -9.86
C GLY A 344 -0.47 -20.75 -9.96
N GLY A 345 0.19 -19.69 -10.44
CA GLY A 345 1.59 -19.63 -10.85
C GLY A 345 2.63 -19.57 -9.72
N LEU A 346 3.64 -18.70 -9.88
CA LEU A 346 4.73 -18.55 -8.91
C LEU A 346 4.23 -17.87 -7.62
N ARG A 347 5.02 -17.98 -6.55
CA ARG A 347 4.82 -17.25 -5.30
C ARG A 347 6.09 -16.48 -4.96
N ASP A 348 5.92 -15.32 -4.35
CA ASP A 348 7.01 -14.53 -3.80
C ASP A 348 7.55 -15.14 -2.50
N GLY A 349 8.54 -14.48 -1.90
CA GLY A 349 9.18 -14.88 -0.64
C GLY A 349 8.25 -14.84 0.58
N ASP A 350 7.14 -14.11 0.51
CA ASP A 350 6.09 -14.09 1.54
C ASP A 350 5.06 -15.23 1.34
N GLY A 351 5.13 -15.91 0.19
CA GLY A 351 4.21 -16.96 -0.21
C GLY A 351 2.97 -16.42 -0.92
N ASP A 352 2.92 -15.12 -1.24
CA ASP A 352 1.83 -14.48 -1.96
C ASP A 352 1.98 -14.73 -3.46
N ARG A 353 0.87 -14.63 -4.20
CA ARG A 353 0.89 -14.72 -5.65
C ARG A 353 0.80 -13.32 -6.21
N GLU A 354 1.94 -12.78 -6.58
CA GLU A 354 2.03 -11.45 -7.16
C GLU A 354 2.17 -11.54 -8.68
N ASP A 355 1.77 -10.46 -9.34
CA ASP A 355 2.11 -10.23 -10.73
C ASP A 355 3.63 -10.16 -10.88
N TRP A 356 4.15 -10.48 -12.05
CA TRP A 356 5.60 -10.43 -12.28
C TRP A 356 5.93 -10.02 -13.69
N ILE A 357 7.11 -9.42 -13.80
CA ILE A 357 7.77 -8.97 -15.02
C ILE A 357 9.10 -9.70 -15.10
N GLU A 358 9.39 -10.27 -16.26
CA GLU A 358 10.67 -10.91 -16.55
C GLU A 358 11.45 -10.09 -17.56
N LEU A 359 12.70 -9.82 -17.22
CA LEU A 359 13.69 -9.22 -18.10
C LEU A 359 14.64 -10.29 -18.65
N TYR A 360 15.05 -10.14 -19.90
CA TYR A 360 16.04 -10.97 -20.56
C TYR A 360 17.14 -10.11 -21.18
N ASN A 361 18.39 -10.39 -20.81
CA ASN A 361 19.56 -9.73 -21.36
C ASN A 361 20.07 -10.48 -22.60
N ARG A 362 19.96 -9.86 -23.78
CA ARG A 362 20.41 -10.42 -25.07
C ARG A 362 21.84 -10.00 -25.44
N GLU A 363 22.46 -9.14 -24.66
CA GLU A 363 23.84 -8.73 -24.84
C GLU A 363 24.81 -9.90 -24.56
N PRO A 364 26.00 -9.89 -25.19
CA PRO A 364 27.04 -10.90 -24.92
C PRO A 364 27.74 -10.69 -23.56
N GLU A 365 27.46 -9.60 -22.86
CA GLU A 365 28.02 -9.24 -21.55
C GLU A 365 26.90 -9.02 -20.51
N ALA A 366 27.27 -9.02 -19.23
CA ALA A 366 26.32 -8.72 -18.17
C ALA A 366 25.91 -7.24 -18.20
N VAL A 367 24.64 -6.95 -17.87
CA VAL A 367 24.11 -5.58 -17.79
C VAL A 367 23.78 -5.26 -16.33
N GLU A 368 24.36 -4.16 -15.84
CA GLU A 368 24.02 -3.57 -14.55
C GLU A 368 22.79 -2.67 -14.71
N LEU A 369 21.83 -2.81 -13.80
CA LEU A 369 20.54 -2.10 -13.85
C LEU A 369 20.46 -0.92 -12.87
N GLU A 370 21.53 -0.60 -12.14
CA GLU A 370 21.55 0.60 -11.30
C GLU A 370 21.26 1.85 -12.17
N GLY A 371 20.28 2.66 -11.76
CA GLY A 371 19.78 3.81 -12.51
C GLY A 371 18.84 3.48 -13.67
N TRP A 372 18.43 2.22 -13.86
CA TRP A 372 17.35 1.86 -14.79
C TRP A 372 16.00 1.93 -14.10
N TYR A 373 14.92 1.96 -14.89
CA TYR A 373 13.56 2.05 -14.34
C TYR A 373 12.60 1.06 -14.99
N LEU A 374 11.60 0.59 -14.22
CA LEU A 374 10.36 0.02 -14.75
C LEU A 374 9.21 1.01 -14.53
N THR A 375 8.29 1.04 -15.48
CA THR A 375 7.07 1.82 -15.36
C THR A 375 5.89 1.14 -16.05
N ASP A 376 4.69 1.29 -15.48
CA ASP A 376 3.39 1.00 -16.07
C ASP A 376 2.68 2.28 -16.59
N ASP A 377 3.38 3.43 -16.55
CA ASP A 377 2.84 4.75 -16.91
C ASP A 377 3.72 5.43 -17.98
N ALA A 378 3.11 5.81 -19.10
CA ALA A 378 3.82 6.48 -20.18
C ALA A 378 4.13 7.96 -19.88
N GLU A 379 3.48 8.54 -18.87
CA GLU A 379 3.68 9.93 -18.41
C GLU A 379 4.71 10.00 -17.28
N GLU A 380 5.12 8.86 -16.70
CA GLU A 380 6.10 8.75 -15.60
C GLU A 380 7.11 7.62 -15.90
N LEU A 381 8.15 7.88 -16.72
CA LEU A 381 9.10 6.85 -17.14
C LEU A 381 10.06 6.37 -16.04
N THR A 382 10.18 7.11 -14.95
CA THR A 382 11.10 6.91 -13.83
C THR A 382 10.43 6.35 -12.57
N LYS A 383 9.19 5.85 -12.72
CA LYS A 383 8.30 5.43 -11.63
C LYS A 383 8.91 4.48 -10.60
N TRP A 384 9.66 3.46 -11.05
CA TRP A 384 10.35 2.54 -10.14
C TRP A 384 11.80 2.34 -10.59
N GLU A 385 12.74 2.86 -9.82
CA GLU A 385 14.17 2.68 -10.04
C GLU A 385 14.62 1.29 -9.57
N PHE A 386 15.44 0.62 -10.36
CA PHE A 386 16.08 -0.61 -9.94
C PHE A 386 17.09 -0.34 -8.81
N PRO A 387 17.02 -1.08 -7.68
CA PRO A 387 18.17 -1.16 -6.80
C PRO A 387 19.32 -1.87 -7.53
N ALA A 388 20.53 -1.81 -6.96
CA ALA A 388 21.71 -2.47 -7.53
C ALA A 388 21.44 -3.95 -7.89
N ALA A 389 21.32 -4.23 -9.19
CA ALA A 389 20.99 -5.52 -9.75
C ALA A 389 21.73 -5.74 -11.07
N THR A 390 22.05 -7.00 -11.37
CA THR A 390 22.80 -7.38 -12.56
C THR A 390 22.10 -8.52 -13.29
N ILE A 391 21.93 -8.41 -14.60
CA ILE A 391 21.50 -9.53 -15.45
C ILE A 391 22.72 -10.09 -16.20
N PRO A 392 23.14 -11.35 -15.95
CA PRO A 392 24.20 -11.99 -16.72
C PRO A 392 23.90 -12.02 -18.23
N ALA A 393 24.93 -12.16 -19.07
CA ALA A 393 24.76 -12.36 -20.50
C ALA A 393 23.86 -13.57 -20.80
N GLY A 394 22.77 -13.38 -21.56
CA GLY A 394 21.77 -14.43 -21.80
C GLY A 394 21.01 -14.86 -20.54
N GLY A 395 21.05 -14.06 -19.47
CA GLY A 395 20.37 -14.29 -18.20
C GLY A 395 19.00 -13.66 -18.14
N TYR A 396 18.21 -14.11 -17.16
CA TYR A 396 16.87 -13.62 -16.87
C TYR A 396 16.82 -13.02 -15.47
N LEU A 397 15.97 -12.01 -15.27
CA LEU A 397 15.68 -11.42 -13.97
C LEU A 397 14.16 -11.29 -13.80
N LEU A 398 13.63 -11.80 -12.70
CA LEU A 398 12.22 -11.68 -12.35
C LEU A 398 12.03 -10.57 -11.33
N VAL A 399 11.06 -9.71 -11.59
CA VAL A 399 10.64 -8.60 -10.73
C VAL A 399 9.15 -8.78 -10.42
N TRP A 400 8.78 -8.74 -9.15
CA TRP A 400 7.38 -8.80 -8.74
C TRP A 400 6.72 -7.44 -8.90
N ALA A 401 5.63 -7.36 -9.66
CA ALA A 401 4.82 -6.15 -9.75
C ALA A 401 3.76 -6.17 -8.64
N SER A 402 4.19 -5.91 -7.40
CA SER A 402 3.38 -6.18 -6.21
C SER A 402 2.92 -4.94 -5.44
N ASN A 403 3.40 -3.74 -5.79
CA ASN A 403 3.20 -2.50 -5.01
C ASN A 403 3.63 -2.66 -3.53
N LYS A 404 4.74 -3.40 -3.31
CA LYS A 404 5.29 -3.62 -1.95
C LYS A 404 6.54 -2.77 -1.70
N ASP A 405 7.34 -2.53 -2.74
CA ASP A 405 8.61 -1.79 -2.74
C ASP A 405 9.42 -1.84 -1.43
N PRO A 406 9.83 -3.04 -0.96
CA PRO A 406 10.52 -3.18 0.30
C PRO A 406 11.99 -2.77 0.14
N GLU A 407 12.47 -1.86 1.01
CA GLU A 407 13.89 -1.50 1.12
C GLU A 407 14.74 -2.65 1.72
N ARG A 408 14.92 -3.74 0.98
CA ARG A 408 15.71 -4.90 1.42
C ARG A 408 16.84 -5.21 0.43
N PRO A 409 18.07 -4.78 0.74
CA PRO A 409 19.23 -5.09 -0.10
C PRO A 409 19.41 -6.61 -0.28
N GLY A 410 19.46 -7.07 -1.53
CA GLY A 410 19.68 -8.47 -1.89
C GLY A 410 18.46 -9.40 -1.75
N GLY A 411 17.27 -8.86 -1.51
CA GLY A 411 16.00 -9.59 -1.53
C GLY A 411 15.43 -9.79 -2.95
N GLU A 412 14.22 -10.35 -3.02
CA GLU A 412 13.42 -10.32 -4.25
C GLU A 412 13.07 -8.88 -4.61
N LEU A 413 13.02 -8.57 -5.91
CA LEU A 413 12.68 -7.24 -6.40
C LEU A 413 11.17 -7.11 -6.47
N HIS A 414 10.62 -6.05 -5.87
CA HIS A 414 9.21 -5.72 -5.93
C HIS A 414 9.05 -4.27 -6.35
N THR A 415 8.22 -4.00 -7.35
CA THR A 415 7.92 -2.62 -7.75
C THR A 415 6.97 -1.94 -6.74
N ASN A 416 6.89 -0.62 -6.85
CA ASN A 416 5.89 0.24 -6.19
C ASN A 416 4.55 0.31 -6.96
N PHE A 417 4.32 -0.59 -7.92
CA PHE A 417 3.07 -0.68 -8.69
C PHE A 417 2.65 -2.15 -8.91
N LYS A 418 1.43 -2.36 -9.41
CA LYS A 418 0.90 -3.67 -9.84
C LYS A 418 0.47 -3.59 -11.29
N LEU A 419 0.45 -4.72 -11.99
CA LEU A 419 0.00 -4.74 -13.37
C LEU A 419 -1.53 -4.84 -13.48
N SER A 420 -2.12 -4.08 -14.39
CA SER A 420 -3.55 -4.17 -14.71
C SER A 420 -3.84 -5.36 -15.62
N SER A 421 -4.73 -6.25 -15.18
CA SER A 421 -5.26 -7.31 -16.06
C SER A 421 -6.13 -6.78 -17.21
N GLY A 422 -6.53 -5.50 -17.17
CA GLY A 422 -7.26 -4.81 -18.23
C GLY A 422 -6.42 -4.41 -19.44
N GLY A 423 -5.09 -4.44 -19.32
CA GLY A 423 -4.18 -3.83 -20.29
C GLY A 423 -3.80 -2.40 -19.88
N GLU A 424 -2.52 -2.06 -20.05
CA GLU A 424 -1.93 -0.74 -19.78
C GLU A 424 -0.54 -0.63 -20.43
N TYR A 425 0.15 0.50 -20.26
CA TYR A 425 1.53 0.67 -20.70
C TYR A 425 2.48 -0.16 -19.82
N LEU A 426 3.60 -0.62 -20.39
CA LEU A 426 4.67 -1.23 -19.60
C LEU A 426 6.00 -1.04 -20.31
N ALA A 427 6.99 -0.47 -19.63
CA ALA A 427 8.31 -0.26 -20.20
C ALA A 427 9.46 -0.49 -19.23
N LEU A 428 10.60 -0.88 -19.81
CA LEU A 428 11.94 -0.84 -19.22
C LEU A 428 12.67 0.36 -19.81
N VAL A 429 13.21 1.22 -18.96
CA VAL A 429 13.81 2.51 -19.32
C VAL A 429 15.26 2.55 -18.86
N ASP A 430 16.16 2.98 -19.75
CA ASP A 430 17.59 3.12 -19.44
C ASP A 430 17.89 4.39 -18.61
N PRO A 431 19.11 4.54 -18.05
CA PRO A 431 19.47 5.72 -17.25
C PRO A 431 19.46 7.05 -18.01
N ASN A 432 19.38 7.03 -19.34
CA ASN A 432 19.26 8.23 -20.16
C ASN A 432 17.78 8.55 -20.46
N GLY A 433 16.82 7.86 -19.84
CA GLY A 433 15.39 8.06 -20.05
C GLY A 433 14.85 7.41 -21.34
N ASN A 434 15.60 6.52 -21.99
CA ASN A 434 15.11 5.84 -23.20
C ASN A 434 14.36 4.55 -22.85
N ALA A 435 13.12 4.41 -23.30
CA ALA A 435 12.44 3.12 -23.28
C ALA A 435 13.18 2.11 -24.19
N VAL A 436 13.85 1.12 -23.58
CA VAL A 436 14.60 0.09 -24.32
C VAL A 436 13.73 -1.09 -24.73
N SER A 437 12.65 -1.34 -23.99
CA SER A 437 11.64 -2.35 -24.29
C SER A 437 10.31 -1.89 -23.72
N ALA A 438 9.28 -1.81 -24.57
CA ALA A 438 7.95 -1.38 -24.14
C ALA A 438 6.83 -2.18 -24.80
N PHE A 439 5.72 -2.34 -24.09
CA PHE A 439 4.41 -2.65 -24.65
C PHE A 439 3.60 -1.35 -24.71
N SER A 440 3.51 -0.78 -25.91
CA SER A 440 2.94 0.55 -26.16
C SER A 440 1.92 0.51 -27.32
N PRO A 441 0.83 1.32 -27.28
CA PRO A 441 0.45 2.20 -26.16
C PRO A 441 -0.06 1.45 -24.93
N GLU A 442 -0.50 0.20 -25.11
CA GLU A 442 -0.91 -0.70 -24.03
C GLU A 442 -0.68 -2.16 -24.45
N TYR A 443 -0.39 -3.04 -23.49
CA TYR A 443 -0.51 -4.48 -23.69
C TYR A 443 -2.00 -4.90 -23.62
N PRO A 444 -2.41 -6.01 -24.26
CA PRO A 444 -3.83 -6.38 -24.32
C PRO A 444 -4.34 -6.94 -22.98
N VAL A 445 -5.67 -7.05 -22.82
CA VAL A 445 -6.29 -7.70 -21.65
C VAL A 445 -5.63 -9.05 -21.32
N GLN A 446 -5.29 -9.24 -20.05
CA GLN A 446 -4.65 -10.43 -19.51
C GLN A 446 -5.68 -11.41 -18.96
N ARG A 447 -5.24 -12.64 -18.66
CA ARG A 447 -6.07 -13.67 -18.03
C ARG A 447 -5.27 -14.41 -16.99
N ASN A 448 -5.98 -14.88 -15.97
CA ASN A 448 -5.43 -15.65 -14.87
C ASN A 448 -4.50 -16.75 -15.39
N ASP A 449 -3.26 -16.75 -14.89
CA ASP A 449 -2.21 -17.71 -15.19
C ASP A 449 -1.78 -17.79 -16.68
N VAL A 450 -2.15 -16.79 -17.48
CA VAL A 450 -1.68 -16.65 -18.86
C VAL A 450 -0.79 -15.42 -18.93
N SER A 451 0.50 -15.66 -19.10
CA SER A 451 1.48 -14.61 -19.33
C SER A 451 1.39 -14.06 -20.76
N TYR A 452 1.96 -12.88 -20.95
CA TYR A 452 2.13 -12.25 -22.24
C TYR A 452 3.59 -11.82 -22.38
N GLY A 453 4.11 -11.86 -23.59
CA GLY A 453 5.52 -11.56 -23.80
C GLY A 453 5.96 -11.72 -25.24
N ARG A 454 7.27 -11.88 -25.41
CA ARG A 454 7.97 -11.86 -26.70
C ARG A 454 8.48 -13.24 -27.07
N ASP A 455 8.55 -13.52 -28.37
CA ASP A 455 9.31 -14.66 -28.89
C ASP A 455 10.83 -14.41 -28.70
N LEU A 456 11.57 -15.47 -28.38
CA LEU A 456 13.02 -15.36 -28.11
C LEU A 456 13.83 -15.03 -29.37
N VAL A 457 13.41 -15.54 -30.53
CA VAL A 457 14.16 -15.45 -31.79
C VAL A 457 13.78 -14.18 -32.54
N GLU A 458 12.49 -13.84 -32.54
CA GLU A 458 11.92 -12.67 -33.19
C GLU A 458 11.12 -11.83 -32.16
N PRO A 459 11.76 -11.00 -31.32
CA PRO A 459 11.10 -10.28 -30.20
C PRO A 459 9.99 -9.29 -30.58
N ASP A 460 9.90 -8.93 -31.86
CA ASP A 460 8.78 -8.18 -32.43
C ASP A 460 7.48 -8.99 -32.45
N ILE A 461 7.58 -10.32 -32.40
CA ILE A 461 6.45 -11.23 -32.25
C ILE A 461 6.09 -11.29 -30.77
N VAL A 462 4.93 -10.73 -30.44
CA VAL A 462 4.33 -10.78 -29.11
C VAL A 462 3.13 -11.72 -29.08
N GLY A 463 2.81 -12.27 -27.91
CA GLY A 463 1.58 -13.02 -27.74
C GLY A 463 1.41 -13.65 -26.36
N TYR A 464 0.34 -14.42 -26.21
CA TYR A 464 -0.01 -15.10 -24.97
C TYR A 464 0.68 -16.45 -24.83
N PHE A 465 1.08 -16.79 -23.59
CA PHE A 465 1.64 -18.08 -23.20
C PHE A 465 0.78 -18.75 -22.12
N LEU A 466 0.20 -19.91 -22.47
CA LEU A 466 -0.62 -20.71 -21.54
C LEU A 466 0.20 -21.44 -20.47
N THR A 467 1.51 -21.46 -20.63
CA THR A 467 2.44 -22.04 -19.66
C THR A 467 3.55 -21.03 -19.52
N PRO A 468 3.47 -20.16 -18.51
CA PRO A 468 4.50 -19.17 -18.28
C PRO A 468 5.87 -19.83 -18.09
N THR A 469 6.92 -19.17 -18.55
CA THR A 469 8.28 -19.74 -18.61
C THR A 469 9.33 -18.93 -17.84
N PRO A 470 9.08 -18.55 -16.58
CA PRO A 470 10.04 -17.75 -15.81
C PRO A 470 11.40 -18.47 -15.67
N GLY A 471 12.46 -17.70 -15.85
CA GLY A 471 13.86 -18.09 -15.93
C GLY A 471 14.25 -18.82 -17.23
N ARG A 472 13.40 -18.83 -18.26
CA ARG A 472 13.61 -19.61 -19.50
C ARG A 472 13.05 -18.89 -20.72
N ALA A 473 13.50 -19.35 -21.89
CA ALA A 473 12.95 -18.88 -23.14
C ALA A 473 11.48 -19.27 -23.34
N ASN A 474 10.68 -18.30 -23.76
CA ASN A 474 9.31 -18.51 -24.21
C ASN A 474 9.26 -19.43 -25.45
N ALA A 475 8.21 -20.25 -25.55
CA ALA A 475 7.92 -21.04 -26.74
C ALA A 475 7.23 -20.18 -27.83
N SER A 476 6.89 -20.77 -28.98
CA SER A 476 6.09 -20.09 -30.02
C SER A 476 4.75 -19.59 -29.46
N SER A 477 4.43 -18.31 -29.70
CA SER A 477 3.27 -17.62 -29.14
C SER A 477 1.91 -18.12 -29.65
N GLY A 478 0.85 -17.89 -28.87
CA GLY A 478 -0.53 -18.16 -29.26
C GLY A 478 -1.22 -16.98 -29.93
N SER A 479 -2.22 -17.26 -30.76
CA SER A 479 -2.90 -16.33 -31.67
C SER A 479 -3.98 -15.42 -31.04
N GLY A 480 -3.97 -15.26 -29.71
CA GLY A 480 -4.97 -14.47 -28.96
C GLY A 480 -6.23 -15.28 -28.58
N PHE A 481 -7.26 -14.59 -28.11
CA PHE A 481 -8.51 -15.21 -27.63
C PHE A 481 -9.72 -14.90 -28.52
N ALA A 482 -10.67 -15.83 -28.60
CA ALA A 482 -11.97 -15.61 -29.20
C ALA A 482 -12.78 -14.56 -28.41
N PRO A 483 -13.67 -13.78 -29.07
CA PRO A 483 -14.42 -12.72 -28.42
C PRO A 483 -15.38 -13.27 -27.36
N ASP A 484 -15.65 -12.50 -26.32
CA ASP A 484 -16.58 -12.92 -25.27
C ASP A 484 -18.04 -12.90 -25.74
N PRO A 485 -18.86 -13.85 -25.25
CA PRO A 485 -20.30 -13.87 -25.53
C PRO A 485 -21.03 -12.73 -24.81
N VAL A 486 -22.02 -12.15 -25.47
CA VAL A 486 -22.91 -11.11 -24.96
C VAL A 486 -24.31 -11.67 -24.74
N PHE A 487 -24.91 -11.35 -23.60
CA PHE A 487 -26.25 -11.79 -23.20
C PHE A 487 -27.24 -10.66 -23.45
N SER A 488 -28.40 -10.94 -24.02
CA SER A 488 -29.40 -9.91 -24.36
C SER A 488 -30.04 -9.23 -23.15
N LEU A 489 -30.03 -9.89 -21.99
CA LEU A 489 -30.53 -9.36 -20.72
C LEU A 489 -29.45 -9.50 -19.63
N PRO A 490 -29.31 -8.50 -18.74
CA PRO A 490 -28.40 -8.60 -17.60
C PRO A 490 -28.81 -9.72 -16.64
N ALA A 491 -27.89 -10.18 -15.79
CA ALA A 491 -28.28 -11.08 -14.70
C ALA A 491 -29.17 -10.34 -13.69
N GLY A 492 -30.05 -11.08 -12.99
CA GLY A 492 -30.86 -10.50 -11.92
C GLY A 492 -32.18 -11.21 -11.65
N LEU A 493 -33.05 -10.46 -10.97
CA LEU A 493 -34.35 -10.91 -10.48
C LEU A 493 -35.47 -10.36 -11.38
N TYR A 494 -36.36 -11.25 -11.83
CA TYR A 494 -37.41 -10.91 -12.79
C TYR A 494 -38.79 -11.35 -12.30
N VAL A 495 -39.75 -10.43 -12.25
CA VAL A 495 -41.16 -10.74 -11.95
C VAL A 495 -41.85 -11.20 -13.22
N THR A 496 -41.61 -12.45 -13.59
CA THR A 496 -42.17 -13.12 -14.76
C THR A 496 -42.10 -14.62 -14.57
N ASN A 497 -42.92 -15.37 -15.31
CA ASN A 497 -42.85 -16.83 -15.37
C ASN A 497 -41.99 -17.34 -16.55
N ARG A 498 -41.53 -16.44 -17.43
CA ARG A 498 -40.73 -16.77 -18.60
C ARG A 498 -39.82 -15.60 -19.02
N LEU A 499 -38.59 -15.92 -19.44
CA LEU A 499 -37.69 -15.05 -20.18
C LEU A 499 -37.17 -15.77 -21.44
N GLU A 500 -36.80 -15.00 -22.45
CA GLU A 500 -36.01 -15.47 -23.59
C GLU A 500 -34.68 -14.74 -23.60
N ILE A 501 -33.58 -15.48 -23.52
CA ILE A 501 -32.23 -14.94 -23.54
C ILE A 501 -31.61 -15.24 -24.90
N GLU A 502 -31.16 -14.19 -25.58
CA GLU A 502 -30.37 -14.31 -26.80
C GLU A 502 -28.89 -14.15 -26.45
N LEU A 503 -28.05 -14.95 -27.10
CA LEU A 503 -26.60 -14.84 -27.04
C LEU A 503 -26.06 -14.32 -28.36
N SER A 504 -25.04 -13.48 -28.32
CA SER A 504 -24.33 -13.00 -29.51
C SER A 504 -22.83 -12.94 -29.29
N ALA A 505 -22.07 -13.02 -30.39
CA ALA A 505 -20.63 -12.82 -30.43
C ALA A 505 -20.25 -12.28 -31.83
N PRO A 506 -19.23 -11.42 -31.96
CA PRO A 506 -18.78 -10.91 -33.26
C PRO A 506 -18.36 -11.99 -34.26
N SER A 507 -17.77 -13.09 -33.76
CA SER A 507 -17.30 -14.23 -34.54
C SER A 507 -17.16 -15.48 -33.67
N GLY A 508 -16.97 -16.64 -34.31
CA GLY A 508 -16.76 -17.92 -33.63
C GLY A 508 -18.05 -18.69 -33.30
N ASP A 509 -17.87 -19.91 -32.80
CA ASP A 509 -18.94 -20.83 -32.42
C ASP A 509 -19.30 -20.64 -30.95
N LEU A 510 -20.55 -20.23 -30.69
CA LEU A 510 -21.11 -20.05 -29.35
C LEU A 510 -21.55 -21.39 -28.74
N ARG A 511 -21.09 -21.67 -27.53
CA ARG A 511 -21.48 -22.82 -26.71
C ARG A 511 -22.04 -22.34 -25.38
N TYR A 512 -23.01 -23.07 -24.83
CA TYR A 512 -23.62 -22.71 -23.54
C TYR A 512 -23.95 -23.91 -22.67
N THR A 513 -24.15 -23.66 -21.37
CA THR A 513 -24.60 -24.63 -20.38
C THR A 513 -25.61 -23.98 -19.42
N LEU A 514 -26.50 -24.80 -18.86
CA LEU A 514 -27.53 -24.38 -17.88
C LEU A 514 -27.36 -25.06 -16.50
N ASN A 515 -26.30 -25.86 -16.37
CA ASN A 515 -26.01 -26.71 -15.20
C ASN A 515 -24.80 -26.22 -14.39
N GLY A 516 -24.28 -25.02 -14.69
CA GLY A 516 -23.17 -24.39 -13.96
C GLY A 516 -21.77 -24.84 -14.40
N ALA A 517 -21.65 -25.88 -15.24
CA ALA A 517 -20.38 -26.31 -15.81
C ALA A 517 -19.88 -25.30 -16.87
N ALA A 518 -18.56 -25.16 -17.01
CA ALA A 518 -18.00 -24.35 -18.10
C ALA A 518 -18.33 -24.96 -19.48
N PRO A 519 -18.76 -24.17 -20.47
CA PRO A 519 -18.97 -24.68 -21.83
C PRO A 519 -17.65 -25.13 -22.47
N THR A 520 -17.70 -26.26 -23.17
CA THR A 520 -16.58 -26.82 -23.93
C THR A 520 -16.84 -26.73 -25.43
N GLU A 521 -15.80 -26.89 -26.26
CA GLU A 521 -15.90 -26.79 -27.72
C GLU A 521 -16.88 -27.83 -28.31
N SER A 522 -16.94 -29.01 -27.71
CA SER A 522 -17.89 -30.07 -28.06
C SER A 522 -19.26 -29.93 -27.35
N GLY A 523 -19.48 -28.85 -26.61
CA GLY A 523 -20.69 -28.60 -25.83
C GLY A 523 -21.91 -28.21 -26.68
N THR A 524 -23.02 -27.90 -26.02
CA THR A 524 -24.27 -27.53 -26.67
C THR A 524 -24.10 -26.25 -27.53
N PRO A 525 -24.32 -26.30 -28.85
CA PRO A 525 -24.25 -25.11 -29.69
C PRO A 525 -25.44 -24.18 -29.42
N TYR A 526 -25.21 -22.87 -29.46
CA TYR A 526 -26.28 -21.88 -29.49
C TYR A 526 -26.87 -21.79 -30.90
N THR A 527 -28.17 -22.05 -31.02
CA THR A 527 -28.89 -22.07 -32.32
C THR A 527 -30.10 -21.14 -32.37
N GLY A 528 -30.41 -20.43 -31.28
CA GLY A 528 -31.56 -19.56 -31.13
C GLY A 528 -31.86 -19.23 -29.67
N PRO A 529 -32.87 -18.38 -29.40
CA PRO A 529 -33.18 -17.91 -28.04
C PRO A 529 -33.36 -19.05 -27.04
N ILE A 530 -32.80 -18.86 -25.83
CA ILE A 530 -32.87 -19.82 -24.73
C ILE A 530 -34.04 -19.43 -23.82
N GLU A 531 -35.00 -20.34 -23.67
CA GLU A 531 -36.17 -20.14 -22.79
C GLU A 531 -35.80 -20.43 -21.32
N ILE A 532 -36.08 -19.47 -20.44
CA ILE A 532 -35.89 -19.59 -18.99
C ILE A 532 -37.26 -19.57 -18.32
N THR A 533 -37.67 -20.66 -17.68
CA THR A 533 -38.97 -20.83 -17.00
C THR A 533 -38.85 -21.05 -15.49
N GLN A 534 -37.61 -21.08 -14.98
CA GLN A 534 -37.26 -21.20 -13.56
C GLN A 534 -35.87 -20.59 -13.32
N GLY A 535 -35.47 -20.44 -12.05
CA GLY A 535 -34.13 -19.98 -11.68
C GLY A 535 -33.04 -20.73 -12.45
N THR A 536 -32.29 -20.02 -13.29
CA THR A 536 -31.27 -20.61 -14.18
C THR A 536 -29.96 -19.84 -14.19
N ILE A 537 -28.84 -20.57 -14.07
CA ILE A 537 -27.49 -20.02 -14.28
C ILE A 537 -27.11 -20.42 -15.71
N LEU A 538 -26.97 -19.44 -16.58
CA LEU A 538 -26.54 -19.61 -17.97
C LEU A 538 -25.06 -19.24 -18.06
N LYS A 539 -24.23 -20.18 -18.49
CA LYS A 539 -22.83 -19.91 -18.86
C LYS A 539 -22.65 -20.03 -20.37
N ALA A 540 -21.89 -19.13 -20.96
CA ALA A 540 -21.58 -19.13 -22.39
C ALA A 540 -20.07 -18.98 -22.63
N ARG A 541 -19.59 -19.51 -23.76
CA ARG A 541 -18.20 -19.41 -24.21
C ARG A 541 -18.13 -19.50 -25.74
N VAL A 542 -17.19 -18.78 -26.36
CA VAL A 542 -16.94 -18.79 -27.81
C VAL A 542 -15.68 -19.57 -28.12
N PHE A 543 -15.73 -20.35 -29.20
CA PHE A 543 -14.60 -21.08 -29.76
C PHE A 543 -14.39 -20.64 -31.21
N GLN A 544 -13.15 -20.36 -31.59
CA GLN A 544 -12.84 -19.95 -32.95
C GLN A 544 -11.54 -20.62 -33.40
N ALA A 545 -11.56 -21.19 -34.61
CA ALA A 545 -10.40 -21.85 -35.16
C ALA A 545 -9.20 -20.89 -35.22
N GLY A 546 -8.06 -21.34 -34.70
CA GLY A 546 -6.85 -20.53 -34.65
C GLY A 546 -6.87 -19.43 -33.60
N LEU A 547 -7.80 -19.43 -32.63
CA LEU A 547 -7.73 -18.60 -31.42
C LEU A 547 -7.90 -19.50 -30.18
N MET A 548 -7.45 -19.03 -29.03
CA MET A 548 -7.82 -19.62 -27.74
C MET A 548 -9.31 -19.35 -27.44
N PRO A 549 -10.00 -20.17 -26.63
CA PRO A 549 -11.40 -19.93 -26.30
C PRO A 549 -11.61 -18.61 -25.54
N SER A 550 -12.80 -18.01 -25.63
CA SER A 550 -13.15 -16.81 -24.87
C SER A 550 -13.17 -17.05 -23.35
N ARG A 551 -13.41 -16.00 -22.55
CA ARG A 551 -13.77 -16.19 -21.14
C ARG A 551 -15.08 -16.97 -21.05
N VAL A 552 -15.26 -17.67 -19.94
CA VAL A 552 -16.58 -18.15 -19.56
C VAL A 552 -17.33 -16.94 -19.04
N VAL A 553 -18.49 -16.62 -19.60
CA VAL A 553 -19.36 -15.55 -19.08
C VAL A 553 -20.57 -16.21 -18.44
N ALA A 554 -20.96 -15.76 -17.25
CA ALA A 554 -22.04 -16.34 -16.47
C ALA A 554 -23.09 -15.29 -16.10
N ALA A 555 -24.37 -15.64 -16.25
CA ALA A 555 -25.50 -14.83 -15.79
C ALA A 555 -26.52 -15.70 -15.03
N GLY A 556 -26.98 -15.22 -13.89
CA GLY A 556 -28.06 -15.81 -13.11
C GLY A 556 -29.38 -15.09 -13.37
N TYR A 557 -30.41 -15.85 -13.73
CA TYR A 557 -31.77 -15.37 -13.94
C TYR A 557 -32.70 -16.03 -12.92
N SER A 558 -33.11 -15.28 -11.89
CA SER A 558 -34.09 -15.78 -10.91
C SER A 558 -35.47 -15.23 -11.23
N LEU A 559 -36.45 -16.12 -11.35
CA LEU A 559 -37.85 -15.76 -11.59
C LEU A 559 -38.58 -15.62 -10.25
N VAL A 560 -39.05 -14.42 -9.94
CA VAL A 560 -39.67 -14.05 -8.67
C VAL A 560 -41.18 -14.08 -8.82
N PHE A 561 -41.87 -14.74 -7.87
CA PHE A 561 -43.32 -14.76 -7.80
C PHE A 561 -43.90 -13.38 -7.41
N ASP A 562 -45.09 -13.06 -7.90
CA ASP A 562 -45.74 -11.74 -7.70
C ASP A 562 -45.91 -11.35 -6.22
N ASP A 563 -46.05 -12.33 -5.32
CA ASP A 563 -46.21 -12.12 -3.88
C ASP A 563 -44.90 -11.69 -3.18
N LEU A 564 -43.75 -11.95 -3.79
CA LEU A 564 -42.42 -11.53 -3.32
C LEU A 564 -41.96 -10.20 -3.93
N ALA A 565 -42.57 -9.75 -5.03
CA ALA A 565 -42.19 -8.52 -5.74
C ALA A 565 -42.22 -7.27 -4.83
N GLY A 566 -43.12 -7.24 -3.85
CA GLY A 566 -43.25 -6.14 -2.88
C GLY A 566 -42.39 -6.27 -1.62
N PHE A 567 -41.53 -7.28 -1.51
CA PHE A 567 -40.74 -7.50 -0.30
C PHE A 567 -39.75 -6.36 -0.05
N SER A 568 -39.71 -5.89 1.21
CA SER A 568 -38.72 -4.93 1.67
C SER A 568 -38.23 -5.25 3.08
N SER A 569 -37.00 -4.86 3.37
CA SER A 569 -36.33 -5.03 4.67
C SER A 569 -35.60 -3.76 5.07
N ASN A 570 -35.29 -3.60 6.36
CA ASN A 570 -34.30 -2.62 6.83
C ASN A 570 -32.88 -3.20 6.85
N LEU A 571 -32.72 -4.46 6.46
CA LEU A 571 -31.43 -5.14 6.30
C LEU A 571 -31.06 -5.25 4.82
N PRO A 572 -29.76 -5.38 4.50
CA PRO A 572 -29.31 -5.85 3.20
C PRO A 572 -29.95 -7.19 2.83
N LEU A 573 -30.09 -7.45 1.53
CA LEU A 573 -30.59 -8.72 1.01
C LEU A 573 -29.48 -9.48 0.29
N LEU A 574 -29.44 -10.78 0.50
CA LEU A 574 -28.62 -11.71 -0.28
C LEU A 574 -29.55 -12.76 -0.89
N VAL A 575 -29.67 -12.76 -2.22
CA VAL A 575 -30.40 -13.78 -2.96
C VAL A 575 -29.40 -14.74 -3.57
N VAL A 576 -29.56 -16.02 -3.27
CA VAL A 576 -28.68 -17.09 -3.74
C VAL A 576 -29.48 -18.07 -4.56
N GLN A 577 -29.01 -18.30 -5.78
CA GLN A 577 -29.60 -19.23 -6.72
C GLN A 577 -28.67 -20.43 -6.92
N PRO A 578 -28.95 -21.59 -6.30
CA PRO A 578 -28.14 -22.78 -6.49
C PRO A 578 -28.40 -23.43 -7.86
N VAL A 579 -27.36 -24.05 -8.42
CA VAL A 579 -27.51 -24.83 -9.65
C VAL A 579 -28.14 -26.21 -9.40
N THR A 580 -28.04 -26.72 -8.17
CA THR A 580 -28.65 -27.97 -7.73
C THR A 580 -29.99 -27.71 -7.02
N PRO A 581 -30.89 -28.70 -6.92
CA PRO A 581 -32.12 -28.60 -6.14
C PRO A 581 -31.89 -28.25 -4.66
N SER A 582 -30.78 -28.70 -4.09
CA SER A 582 -30.43 -28.47 -2.69
C SER A 582 -28.94 -28.20 -2.54
N ILE A 583 -28.57 -27.44 -1.51
CA ILE A 583 -27.17 -27.23 -1.09
C ILE A 583 -26.79 -28.34 -0.11
N PRO A 584 -25.79 -29.19 -0.40
CA PRO A 584 -25.38 -30.29 0.47
C PRO A 584 -24.37 -29.82 1.55
N ALA A 585 -24.02 -30.70 2.50
CA ALA A 585 -23.16 -30.36 3.63
C ALA A 585 -21.66 -30.71 3.46
N ASP A 586 -21.34 -31.63 2.56
CA ASP A 586 -19.97 -32.15 2.40
C ASP A 586 -19.35 -31.83 1.03
N SER A 587 -19.98 -30.93 0.27
CA SER A 587 -19.48 -30.53 -1.05
C SER A 587 -20.04 -29.16 -1.43
N ARG A 588 -19.19 -28.29 -1.96
CA ARG A 588 -19.64 -27.03 -2.54
C ARG A 588 -20.41 -27.27 -3.86
N VAL A 589 -21.50 -26.55 -4.05
CA VAL A 589 -22.24 -26.50 -5.31
C VAL A 589 -22.20 -25.08 -5.88
N PRO A 590 -22.14 -24.92 -7.21
CA PRO A 590 -22.21 -23.60 -7.83
C PRO A 590 -23.51 -22.88 -7.50
N VAL A 591 -23.39 -21.60 -7.17
CA VAL A 591 -24.49 -20.67 -6.92
C VAL A 591 -24.29 -19.39 -7.72
N TYR A 592 -25.37 -18.66 -7.96
CA TYR A 592 -25.32 -17.27 -8.40
C TYR A 592 -25.83 -16.38 -7.26
N VAL A 593 -25.07 -15.34 -6.94
CA VAL A 593 -25.30 -14.47 -5.79
C VAL A 593 -25.72 -13.10 -6.28
N THR A 594 -26.79 -12.55 -5.69
CA THR A 594 -27.24 -11.18 -5.89
C THR A 594 -27.33 -10.50 -4.52
N ALA A 595 -26.49 -9.50 -4.29
CA ALA A 595 -26.51 -8.69 -3.07
C ALA A 595 -27.17 -7.34 -3.33
N ILE A 596 -27.98 -6.86 -2.38
CA ILE A 596 -28.70 -5.60 -2.48
C ILE A 596 -28.54 -4.82 -1.17
N GLU A 597 -28.01 -3.60 -1.26
CA GLU A 597 -27.82 -2.71 -0.11
C GLU A 597 -29.07 -1.88 0.21
N PRO A 598 -29.29 -1.49 1.48
CA PRO A 598 -30.33 -0.54 1.83
C PRO A 598 -30.05 0.83 1.23
N PHE A 599 -31.05 1.40 0.56
CA PHE A 599 -31.06 2.80 0.16
C PHE A 599 -31.96 3.59 1.12
N ARG A 600 -31.40 4.60 1.80
CA ARG A 600 -32.11 5.40 2.82
C ARG A 600 -32.79 4.55 3.91
N GLY A 601 -32.09 3.50 4.36
CA GLY A 601 -32.55 2.63 5.45
C GLY A 601 -33.55 1.54 5.06
N ARG A 602 -33.83 1.35 3.76
CA ARG A 602 -34.71 0.30 3.23
C ARG A 602 -34.09 -0.39 2.02
N THR A 603 -34.20 -1.71 1.98
CA THR A 603 -33.88 -2.54 0.83
C THR A 603 -35.16 -3.10 0.23
N ALA A 604 -35.24 -3.20 -1.09
CA ALA A 604 -36.33 -3.86 -1.80
C ALA A 604 -35.78 -5.03 -2.61
N LEU A 605 -36.56 -6.11 -2.75
CA LEU A 605 -36.11 -7.31 -3.48
C LEU A 605 -35.77 -7.01 -4.95
N LEU A 606 -36.48 -6.08 -5.58
CA LEU A 606 -36.23 -5.64 -6.96
C LEU A 606 -35.36 -4.37 -7.03
N GLY A 607 -34.64 -4.05 -5.95
CA GLY A 607 -33.68 -2.95 -5.94
C GLY A 607 -32.48 -3.25 -6.82
N THR A 608 -31.74 -2.20 -7.22
CA THR A 608 -30.49 -2.35 -7.98
C THR A 608 -29.49 -3.14 -7.13
N PRO A 609 -28.96 -4.27 -7.64
CA PRO A 609 -27.94 -5.03 -6.93
C PRO A 609 -26.67 -4.20 -6.71
N SER A 610 -26.07 -4.34 -5.53
CA SER A 610 -24.71 -3.85 -5.26
C SER A 610 -23.65 -4.85 -5.75
N HIS A 611 -24.01 -6.12 -5.88
CA HIS A 611 -23.16 -7.17 -6.46
C HIS A 611 -24.02 -8.25 -7.12
N THR A 612 -23.54 -8.76 -8.26
CA THR A 612 -24.03 -9.99 -8.89
C THR A 612 -22.85 -10.81 -9.37
N GLY A 613 -22.80 -12.10 -9.05
CA GLY A 613 -21.63 -12.92 -9.36
C GLY A 613 -21.85 -14.41 -9.16
N MET A 614 -20.87 -15.19 -9.60
CA MET A 614 -20.80 -16.60 -9.30
C MET A 614 -20.26 -16.81 -7.87
N GLY A 615 -20.55 -17.98 -7.33
CA GLY A 615 -19.93 -18.46 -6.12
C GLY A 615 -20.15 -19.96 -5.95
N SER A 616 -19.63 -20.49 -4.87
CA SER A 616 -19.73 -21.89 -4.47
C SER A 616 -20.22 -21.95 -3.03
N MET A 617 -21.17 -22.84 -2.74
CA MET A 617 -21.83 -22.85 -1.42
C MET A 617 -22.06 -24.27 -0.90
N GLU A 618 -21.91 -24.45 0.41
CA GLU A 618 -22.21 -25.70 1.13
C GLU A 618 -22.81 -25.40 2.50
N ILE A 619 -23.53 -26.38 3.08
CA ILE A 619 -24.01 -26.29 4.46
C ILE A 619 -22.82 -26.40 5.41
N ARG A 620 -22.71 -25.44 6.33
CA ARG A 620 -21.66 -25.38 7.33
C ARG A 620 -22.02 -26.12 8.63
N GLY A 621 -21.00 -26.79 9.16
CA GLY A 621 -20.97 -27.38 10.50
C GLY A 621 -21.49 -28.82 10.52
N GLN A 622 -21.11 -29.60 11.54
CA GLN A 622 -21.42 -31.03 11.60
C GLN A 622 -22.75 -31.30 12.31
N SER A 623 -22.83 -30.97 13.61
CA SER A 623 -24.04 -31.19 14.43
C SER A 623 -25.18 -30.23 14.05
N SER A 624 -24.84 -29.05 13.50
CA SER A 624 -25.80 -28.03 13.06
C SER A 624 -26.50 -28.37 11.74
N THR A 625 -26.00 -29.33 10.96
CA THR A 625 -26.64 -29.76 9.70
C THR A 625 -28.09 -30.20 9.90
N GLY A 626 -28.43 -30.78 11.05
CA GLY A 626 -29.77 -31.24 11.38
C GLY A 626 -30.76 -30.13 11.74
N PHE A 627 -30.30 -28.88 11.93
CA PHE A 627 -31.19 -27.80 12.34
C PHE A 627 -32.10 -27.34 11.19
N PRO A 628 -33.35 -26.90 11.47
CA PRO A 628 -34.24 -26.37 10.45
C PRO A 628 -33.67 -25.15 9.72
N LYS A 629 -32.95 -24.28 10.45
CA LYS A 629 -32.21 -23.16 9.89
C LYS A 629 -30.76 -23.59 9.67
N LYS A 630 -30.33 -23.53 8.41
CA LYS A 630 -28.97 -23.90 8.00
C LYS A 630 -28.01 -22.72 8.14
N GLN A 631 -26.74 -23.08 8.25
CA GLN A 631 -25.59 -22.18 8.12
C GLN A 631 -24.85 -22.57 6.86
N TYR A 632 -24.09 -21.65 6.26
CA TYR A 632 -23.41 -21.93 5.00
C TYR A 632 -22.01 -21.34 4.96
N ASN A 633 -21.11 -22.03 4.26
CA ASN A 633 -19.92 -21.42 3.68
C ASN A 633 -20.31 -20.93 2.28
N LEU A 634 -19.94 -19.70 1.95
CA LEU A 634 -20.08 -19.10 0.63
C LEU A 634 -18.70 -18.64 0.20
N GLU A 635 -18.23 -19.15 -0.92
CA GLU A 635 -17.02 -18.70 -1.59
C GLU A 635 -17.45 -17.95 -2.85
N LEU A 636 -16.98 -16.73 -3.06
CA LEU A 636 -17.19 -16.01 -4.30
C LEU A 636 -16.13 -16.44 -5.29
N ASN A 637 -16.57 -16.74 -6.51
CA ASN A 637 -15.71 -17.22 -7.57
C ASN A 637 -16.05 -16.51 -8.87
N ASP A 638 -15.10 -16.47 -9.79
CA ASP A 638 -15.35 -16.06 -11.16
C ASP A 638 -16.20 -17.10 -11.93
N ALA A 639 -16.47 -16.84 -13.21
CA ALA A 639 -17.25 -17.75 -14.03
C ALA A 639 -16.53 -19.06 -14.39
N ALA A 640 -15.19 -19.10 -14.28
CA ALA A 640 -14.37 -20.29 -14.43
C ALA A 640 -14.28 -21.14 -13.15
N GLY A 641 -14.60 -20.57 -11.98
CA GLY A 641 -14.56 -21.21 -10.67
C GLY A 641 -13.29 -20.94 -9.89
N LEU A 642 -12.53 -19.89 -10.22
CA LEU A 642 -11.40 -19.38 -9.45
C LEU A 642 -11.91 -18.41 -8.39
N ASP A 643 -11.19 -18.26 -7.27
CA ASP A 643 -11.58 -17.36 -6.19
C ASP A 643 -11.66 -15.91 -6.66
N LEU A 644 -12.60 -15.17 -6.10
CA LEU A 644 -12.84 -13.79 -6.49
C LEU A 644 -13.04 -12.92 -5.24
N GLU A 645 -12.02 -12.13 -4.90
CA GLU A 645 -12.06 -11.18 -3.79
C GLU A 645 -12.80 -9.90 -4.19
N VAL A 646 -14.02 -9.72 -3.67
CA VAL A 646 -14.82 -8.51 -3.95
C VAL A 646 -15.54 -8.03 -2.70
N PRO A 647 -15.72 -6.71 -2.52
CA PRO A 647 -16.52 -6.18 -1.42
C PRO A 647 -17.96 -6.72 -1.52
N LEU A 648 -18.45 -7.32 -0.44
CA LEU A 648 -19.80 -7.88 -0.38
C LEU A 648 -20.56 -7.30 0.81
N LEU A 649 -21.78 -6.82 0.56
CA LEU A 649 -22.68 -6.32 1.60
C LEU A 649 -22.01 -5.28 2.53
N GLY A 650 -21.27 -4.33 1.94
CA GLY A 650 -20.60 -3.23 2.66
C GLY A 650 -19.44 -3.67 3.55
N LEU A 651 -19.01 -4.93 3.44
CA LEU A 651 -17.79 -5.43 4.04
C LEU A 651 -16.65 -5.35 3.00
N PRO A 652 -15.38 -5.26 3.45
CA PRO A 652 -14.22 -5.22 2.55
C PRO A 652 -14.13 -6.43 1.61
N ALA A 653 -13.27 -6.33 0.59
CA ALA A 653 -13.06 -7.43 -0.36
C ALA A 653 -12.58 -8.69 0.35
N GLU A 654 -13.20 -9.82 0.00
CA GLU A 654 -12.88 -11.17 0.47
C GLU A 654 -13.58 -12.19 -0.46
N SER A 655 -13.02 -13.38 -0.61
CA SER A 655 -13.64 -14.48 -1.37
C SER A 655 -14.44 -15.42 -0.45
N ASP A 656 -13.98 -15.63 0.78
CA ASP A 656 -14.57 -16.56 1.75
C ASP A 656 -15.51 -15.89 2.77
N TRP A 657 -16.77 -16.31 2.75
CA TRP A 657 -17.85 -15.77 3.58
C TRP A 657 -18.57 -16.88 4.37
N VAL A 658 -18.95 -16.56 5.61
CA VAL A 658 -19.78 -17.44 6.44
C VAL A 658 -21.15 -16.85 6.63
N LEU A 659 -22.21 -17.54 6.18
CA LEU A 659 -23.59 -17.22 6.52
C LEU A 659 -23.99 -17.94 7.82
N ASN A 660 -23.76 -17.26 8.93
CA ASN A 660 -23.97 -17.74 10.28
C ASN A 660 -25.43 -17.59 10.75
N GLY A 661 -26.21 -18.65 10.57
CA GLY A 661 -27.62 -18.73 10.94
C GLY A 661 -27.90 -19.61 12.16
N PRO A 662 -27.48 -19.24 13.39
CA PRO A 662 -27.63 -20.11 14.55
C PRO A 662 -29.11 -20.40 14.83
N TYR A 663 -29.49 -21.68 14.86
CA TYR A 663 -30.88 -22.07 15.13
C TYR A 663 -31.23 -21.96 16.62
N THR A 664 -30.26 -22.22 17.50
CA THR A 664 -30.44 -22.20 18.96
C THR A 664 -30.45 -20.78 19.51
N ASP A 665 -29.73 -19.83 18.89
CA ASP A 665 -29.83 -18.41 19.20
C ASP A 665 -30.89 -17.74 18.31
N LYS A 666 -32.09 -17.56 18.86
CA LYS A 666 -33.21 -16.90 18.16
C LYS A 666 -33.04 -15.39 18.05
N SER A 667 -32.21 -14.78 18.89
CA SER A 667 -31.97 -13.34 18.87
C SER A 667 -30.96 -12.94 17.78
N LEU A 668 -30.05 -13.85 17.45
CA LEU A 668 -28.85 -13.64 16.63
C LEU A 668 -27.85 -12.64 17.25
N LEU A 669 -28.04 -12.29 18.52
CA LEU A 669 -27.22 -11.28 19.20
C LEU A 669 -26.03 -11.88 19.95
N ASN A 670 -26.02 -13.16 20.29
CA ASN A 670 -25.01 -13.70 21.20
C ASN A 670 -23.59 -13.59 20.62
N ASN A 671 -23.39 -14.07 19.38
CA ASN A 671 -22.10 -13.96 18.71
C ASN A 671 -21.80 -12.50 18.36
N PHE A 672 -22.81 -11.77 17.87
CA PHE A 672 -22.64 -10.38 17.46
C PHE A 672 -22.14 -9.52 18.62
N LEU A 673 -22.78 -9.64 19.80
CA LEU A 673 -22.40 -8.92 21.00
C LEU A 673 -21.04 -9.36 21.54
N ALA A 674 -20.72 -10.66 21.48
CA ALA A 674 -19.43 -11.16 21.93
C ALA A 674 -18.28 -10.59 21.08
N PHE A 675 -18.42 -10.57 19.76
CA PHE A 675 -17.43 -9.97 18.87
C PHE A 675 -17.32 -8.46 19.05
N GLU A 676 -18.45 -7.78 19.21
CA GLU A 676 -18.50 -6.34 19.48
C GLU A 676 -17.75 -5.97 20.76
N LEU A 677 -18.00 -6.70 21.85
CA LEU A 677 -17.31 -6.48 23.11
C LEU A 677 -15.81 -6.76 23.00
N HIS A 678 -15.40 -7.79 22.22
CA HIS A 678 -13.99 -8.11 22.02
C HIS A 678 -13.24 -7.01 21.24
N GLU A 679 -13.89 -6.42 20.24
CA GLU A 679 -13.35 -5.26 19.51
C GLU A 679 -13.26 -4.01 20.37
N GLN A 680 -14.28 -3.76 21.18
CA GLN A 680 -14.25 -2.66 22.15
C GLN A 680 -13.15 -2.83 23.21
N MET A 681 -12.64 -4.06 23.40
CA MET A 681 -11.47 -4.36 24.22
C MET A 681 -10.14 -4.20 23.45
N GLY A 682 -10.15 -3.74 22.20
CA GLY A 682 -8.96 -3.49 21.38
C GLY A 682 -8.42 -4.73 20.65
N HIS A 683 -9.16 -5.84 20.64
CA HIS A 683 -8.76 -7.04 19.93
C HIS A 683 -9.49 -7.15 18.59
N TYR A 684 -8.84 -7.76 17.60
CA TYR A 684 -9.51 -8.10 16.35
C TYR A 684 -10.63 -9.13 16.59
N ALA A 685 -11.81 -8.87 16.02
CA ALA A 685 -12.84 -9.88 15.81
C ALA A 685 -13.25 -9.89 14.34
N VAL A 686 -13.87 -10.98 13.91
CA VAL A 686 -14.38 -11.10 12.53
C VAL A 686 -15.39 -9.99 12.25
N ARG A 687 -15.25 -9.34 11.10
CA ARG A 687 -16.20 -8.32 10.63
C ARG A 687 -17.53 -9.02 10.36
N ARG A 688 -18.65 -8.40 10.76
CA ARG A 688 -19.96 -9.03 10.66
C ARG A 688 -21.09 -8.08 10.34
N ARG A 689 -22.12 -8.57 9.66
CA ARG A 689 -23.33 -7.81 9.35
C ARG A 689 -24.59 -8.67 9.37
N PHE A 690 -25.71 -8.12 9.83
CA PHE A 690 -27.02 -8.77 9.69
C PHE A 690 -27.53 -8.64 8.25
N VAL A 691 -28.00 -9.75 7.69
CA VAL A 691 -28.51 -9.84 6.32
C VAL A 691 -29.75 -10.74 6.27
N GLU A 692 -30.68 -10.43 5.37
CA GLU A 692 -31.79 -11.34 5.01
C GLU A 692 -31.37 -12.19 3.80
N VAL A 693 -31.38 -13.51 3.98
CA VAL A 693 -30.99 -14.46 2.93
C VAL A 693 -32.21 -15.14 2.32
N PHE A 694 -32.26 -15.12 0.99
CA PHE A 694 -33.17 -15.89 0.15
C PHE A 694 -32.35 -16.96 -0.58
N ILE A 695 -32.75 -18.22 -0.41
CA ILE A 695 -32.23 -19.33 -1.21
C ILE A 695 -33.35 -19.72 -2.18
N ASP A 696 -33.08 -19.71 -3.47
CA ASP A 696 -34.02 -20.19 -4.48
C ASP A 696 -34.14 -21.72 -4.39
N GLN A 697 -35.35 -22.19 -4.06
CA GLN A 697 -35.70 -23.61 -3.97
C GLN A 697 -36.65 -24.05 -5.10
N SER A 698 -36.81 -23.24 -6.16
CA SER A 698 -37.70 -23.55 -7.28
C SER A 698 -37.39 -24.89 -7.96
N ARG A 699 -36.16 -25.38 -7.81
CA ARG A 699 -35.67 -26.67 -8.32
C ARG A 699 -35.98 -27.89 -7.43
N GLU A 700 -36.55 -27.74 -6.22
CA GLU A 700 -36.85 -28.84 -5.28
C GLU A 700 -38.12 -29.67 -5.62
N ARG A 701 -38.71 -29.51 -6.81
CA ARG A 701 -39.99 -30.15 -7.16
C ARG A 701 -39.90 -31.60 -7.63
#